data_AF-A0A7W5E6N5-F1
#
_entry.id   AF-A0A7W5E6N5-F1
#
_cell.length_a   1.000
_cell.length_b   1.000
_cell.length_c   1.000
_cell.angle_alpha   90.00
_cell.angle_beta   90.00
_cell.angle_gamma   90.00
#
_symmetry.space_group_name_H-M   'P 1'
#
loop_
_entity.id
_entity.type
_entity.pdbx_description
1 polymer ?
#
loop_
_entity_poly.entity_id
_entity_poly.type
_entity_poly.pdbx_seq_one_letter_code
_entity_poly.pdbx_strand_id
1 'polypeptide(L)'
;MRPYFAIISDSFHSALASRVLWAAFLAIWVLLASLAPIGIKEDYTTSFRWFDVYNGTRMKALLAQGIVDPKSQDKAIGRIAKAMPTEMQRQLRRVGEGDEVRIRLSLLTDALNDLVESDATRESDAYETPADELDGNDSPSDDSQADDAPEGWYDAEAWKDTVRLRELRSLDDTPDEELTDSLLRRRARLRLEAALPGVFESRSSRSVLLTYAGLEFPTDFQIDRVQFETLFNQFVIPILVNWLLGLVLVFLGVLVTASIVPDMLQTGSLHLLLSKPISRSALLVSKFIGGCAFVLLCVTQLVLGLYLIAALRLGVWNTRILWCIPVAVVIFAVFYSVSVLAGLKWRSAIISIAAAGALAAVCMVVGIIGGVVDARVVAPDRIVGMTRAGDDLFAVTGGSGLVRLDAPAKAWESLIDSEAGSNDRVLRPATLDTDHVMTARIRNGRFNPFGSGSLDLIVLSRDDDWTPQPSLRLPTATERLIPVDDNTVVAINTADLLTTNRNAILEAIGEEASEDDGDETSENENSDETTKTRARVDNSVGAWLKALVTMQGGATESFVSILPSDVVLSPPTRVSKILDESGLVLLTGDRMQRLEPTGADASGTWEMTARVNLKRESDRASHVIAASPRWVVVARGDLPLKIYDATTLRFVGQWDHDERRSIVSGTPLEMVAISDQCFLLRTSSGHCDMIEVIKNENEPVLLETPRDSDAAFESEETNADNTESKRLMTIRRISRIPVDEIESVYWQPDTQGSNEGQLFVAHDVDRVTSYSIAISDARLSELSNASDSGSAKLSQLSTVTPTGSVWRWIDRYVVGGLELFTPQVLQLGDTTAAMVSGNDSLVIGGGESGAAEVVRYRIAWPLLSCGIFIAFMLAVSCLYFSRSDY
;
A
#
# COMPACT_ATOMS: atom_id res chain seq x y z
N MET A 1 -30.13 -14.56 44.14
CA MET A 1 -28.93 -13.88 43.59
C MET A 1 -27.89 -13.52 44.66
N ARG A 2 -28.25 -12.92 45.81
CA ARG A 2 -27.32 -12.61 46.93
C ARG A 2 -26.38 -13.77 47.37
N PRO A 3 -26.82 -15.04 47.54
CA PRO A 3 -25.90 -16.11 47.94
C PRO A 3 -24.88 -16.49 46.86
N TYR A 4 -25.23 -16.38 45.58
CA TYR A 4 -24.31 -16.63 44.46
C TYR A 4 -23.24 -15.52 44.37
N PHE A 5 -23.64 -14.26 44.58
CA PHE A 5 -22.70 -13.13 44.60
C PHE A 5 -21.71 -13.23 45.77
N ALA A 6 -22.17 -13.72 46.93
CA ALA A 6 -21.31 -14.00 48.08
C ALA A 6 -20.29 -15.11 47.76
N ILE A 7 -20.69 -16.19 47.08
CA ILE A 7 -19.78 -17.27 46.67
C ILE A 7 -18.74 -16.76 45.67
N ILE A 8 -19.14 -15.90 44.72
CA ILE A 8 -18.21 -15.27 43.78
C ILE A 8 -17.22 -14.37 44.54
N SER A 9 -17.71 -13.49 45.41
CA SER A 9 -16.87 -12.59 46.22
C SER A 9 -15.89 -13.35 47.13
N ASP A 10 -16.33 -14.43 47.75
CA ASP A 10 -15.51 -15.28 48.62
C ASP A 10 -14.47 -16.07 47.83
N SER A 11 -14.82 -16.50 46.62
CA SER A 11 -13.88 -17.11 45.66
C SER A 11 -12.83 -16.10 45.19
N PHE A 12 -13.21 -14.84 44.96
CA PHE A 12 -12.28 -13.76 44.63
C PHE A 12 -11.32 -13.44 45.77
N HIS A 13 -11.81 -13.38 47.01
CA HIS A 13 -10.97 -13.15 48.19
C HIS A 13 -9.98 -14.30 48.40
N SER A 14 -10.45 -15.54 48.22
CA SER A 14 -9.60 -16.74 48.27
C SER A 14 -8.56 -16.76 47.13
N ALA A 15 -8.93 -16.31 45.93
CA ALA A 15 -8.01 -16.18 44.80
C ALA A 15 -6.96 -15.08 45.02
N LEU A 16 -7.32 -13.94 45.62
CA LEU A 16 -6.38 -12.86 45.98
C LEU A 16 -5.37 -13.27 47.05
N ALA A 17 -5.73 -14.21 47.93
CA ALA A 17 -4.83 -14.82 48.90
C ALA A 17 -3.92 -15.91 48.30
N SER A 18 -4.09 -16.26 47.01
CA SER A 18 -3.30 -17.31 46.36
C SER A 18 -1.88 -16.83 46.04
N ARG A 19 -0.88 -17.61 46.48
CA ARG A 19 0.53 -17.40 46.14
C ARG A 19 0.78 -17.42 44.62
N VAL A 20 -0.04 -18.16 43.89
CA VAL A 20 0.12 -18.30 42.44
C VAL A 20 -0.30 -17.01 41.71
N LEU A 21 -1.31 -16.30 42.21
CA LEU A 21 -1.69 -14.98 41.67
C LEU A 21 -0.54 -13.98 41.83
N TRP A 22 0.05 -13.92 43.02
CA TRP A 22 1.16 -13.01 43.31
C TRP A 22 2.41 -13.33 42.50
N ALA A 23 2.70 -14.61 42.26
CA ALA A 23 3.79 -15.01 41.36
C ALA A 23 3.53 -14.54 39.92
N ALA A 24 2.30 -14.69 39.41
CA ALA A 24 1.93 -14.19 38.09
C ALA A 24 2.02 -12.66 37.99
N PHE A 25 1.54 -11.93 39.01
CA PHE A 25 1.67 -10.48 39.07
C PHE A 25 3.13 -10.02 39.11
N LEU A 26 3.98 -10.69 39.89
CA LEU A 26 5.40 -10.40 39.93
C LEU A 26 6.06 -10.64 38.57
N ALA A 27 5.74 -11.74 37.88
CA ALA A 27 6.23 -12.00 36.54
C ALA A 27 5.82 -10.90 35.54
N ILE A 28 4.55 -10.45 35.60
CA ILE A 28 4.06 -9.33 34.77
C ILE A 28 4.80 -8.04 35.12
N TRP A 29 5.04 -7.74 36.40
CA TRP A 29 5.79 -6.56 36.80
C TRP A 29 7.24 -6.59 36.34
N VAL A 30 7.91 -7.74 36.42
CA VAL A 30 9.28 -7.90 35.91
C VAL A 30 9.32 -7.66 34.40
N LEU A 31 8.35 -8.21 33.64
CA LEU A 31 8.24 -7.96 32.21
C LEU A 31 8.02 -6.47 31.91
N LEU A 32 7.07 -5.82 32.57
CA LEU A 32 6.79 -4.40 32.40
C LEU A 32 8.00 -3.53 32.79
N ALA A 33 8.70 -3.88 33.87
CA ALA A 33 9.91 -3.20 34.30
C ALA A 33 11.07 -3.35 33.30
N SER A 34 11.13 -4.46 32.55
CA SER A 34 12.11 -4.64 31.47
C SER A 34 11.78 -3.80 30.22
N LEU A 35 10.50 -3.49 29.98
CA LEU A 35 10.05 -2.69 28.84
C LEU A 35 10.01 -1.18 29.13
N ALA A 36 9.80 -0.78 30.38
CA ALA A 36 9.75 0.62 30.82
C ALA A 36 10.97 1.51 30.45
N PRO A 37 12.21 0.98 30.33
CA PRO A 37 13.37 1.76 29.92
C PRO A 37 13.40 2.09 28.42
N ILE A 38 12.52 1.50 27.61
CA ILE A 38 12.41 1.82 26.18
C ILE A 38 11.86 3.25 26.04
N GLY A 39 12.54 4.07 25.24
CA GLY A 39 12.16 5.46 24.98
C GLY A 39 12.56 5.92 23.60
N ILE A 40 12.03 7.08 23.20
CA ILE A 40 12.32 7.74 21.93
C ILE A 40 13.04 9.04 22.19
N LYS A 41 14.07 9.33 21.40
CA LYS A 41 14.74 10.63 21.35
C LYS A 41 14.60 11.17 19.92
N GLU A 42 14.08 12.38 19.74
CA GLU A 42 14.07 13.05 18.45
C GLU A 42 15.43 13.70 18.20
N ASP A 43 16.04 13.41 17.05
CA ASP A 43 17.30 14.05 16.61
C ASP A 43 17.22 14.41 15.11
N TYR A 44 18.10 15.29 14.63
CA TYR A 44 18.10 15.72 13.24
C TYR A 44 18.51 14.59 12.30
N THR A 45 17.86 14.53 11.13
CA THR A 45 18.19 13.52 10.11
C THR A 45 19.47 13.95 9.39
N THR A 46 20.62 13.37 9.77
CA THR A 46 21.96 13.82 9.35
C THR A 46 22.61 12.95 8.28
N SER A 47 22.35 11.63 8.24
CA SER A 47 23.05 10.69 7.35
C SER A 47 22.18 10.19 6.18
N PHE A 48 22.82 9.93 5.05
CA PHE A 48 22.26 9.27 3.86
C PHE A 48 22.31 7.76 4.00
N ARG A 49 21.22 7.09 3.64
CA ARG A 49 21.12 5.63 3.59
C ARG A 49 20.86 5.16 2.18
N TRP A 50 21.20 3.90 1.89
CA TRP A 50 21.00 3.32 0.56
C TRP A 50 19.54 3.39 0.10
N PHE A 51 18.56 3.31 1.01
CA PHE A 51 17.14 3.42 0.68
C PHE A 51 16.61 4.86 0.62
N ASP A 52 17.41 5.88 1.01
CA ASP A 52 17.04 7.29 0.85
C ASP A 52 17.22 7.78 -0.59
N VAL A 53 18.00 7.03 -1.39
CA VAL A 53 18.24 7.35 -2.80
C VAL A 53 17.09 6.80 -3.64
N TYR A 54 16.25 7.72 -4.11
CA TYR A 54 15.14 7.40 -4.99
C TYR A 54 15.61 7.01 -6.40
N ASN A 55 16.54 7.76 -6.97
CA ASN A 55 17.07 7.51 -8.32
C ASN A 55 18.61 7.39 -8.33
N GLY A 56 19.09 6.17 -8.07
CA GLY A 56 20.52 5.88 -8.02
C GLY A 56 21.23 6.03 -9.37
N THR A 57 20.53 5.84 -10.49
CA THR A 57 21.08 6.03 -11.84
C THR A 57 21.32 7.51 -12.12
N ARG A 58 20.35 8.36 -11.79
CA ARG A 58 20.49 9.83 -11.89
C ARG A 58 21.61 10.36 -11.02
N MET A 59 21.76 9.84 -9.79
CA MET A 59 22.88 10.20 -8.91
C MET A 59 24.23 9.92 -9.56
N LYS A 60 24.40 8.71 -10.10
CA LYS A 60 25.64 8.32 -10.80
C LYS A 60 25.90 9.20 -12.02
N ALA A 61 24.86 9.47 -12.82
CA ALA A 61 24.98 10.31 -14.01
C ALA A 61 25.40 11.75 -13.67
N LEU A 62 24.78 12.38 -12.67
CA LEU A 62 25.11 13.74 -12.24
C LEU A 62 26.54 13.84 -11.68
N LEU A 63 26.95 12.88 -10.84
CA LEU A 63 28.30 12.84 -10.28
C LEU A 63 29.36 12.53 -11.35
N ALA A 64 29.06 11.65 -12.31
CA ALA A 64 29.94 11.37 -13.44
C ALA A 64 30.08 12.59 -14.37
N GLN A 65 28.97 13.30 -14.65
CA GLN A 65 28.96 14.54 -15.42
C GLN A 65 29.84 15.61 -14.76
N GLY A 66 29.76 15.75 -13.44
CA GLY A 66 30.60 16.69 -12.68
C GLY A 66 32.11 16.44 -12.80
N ILE A 67 32.54 15.21 -13.14
CA ILE A 67 33.95 14.85 -13.35
C ILE A 67 34.37 15.09 -14.81
N VAL A 68 33.54 14.66 -15.77
CA VAL A 68 33.91 14.58 -17.19
C VAL A 68 33.67 15.87 -17.95
N ASP A 69 32.62 16.64 -17.63
CA ASP A 69 32.28 17.88 -18.33
C ASP A 69 33.01 19.09 -17.71
N PRO A 70 33.93 19.75 -18.44
CA PRO A 70 34.66 20.92 -17.94
C PRO A 70 33.75 22.08 -17.51
N LYS A 71 32.56 22.22 -18.10
CA LYS A 71 31.60 23.29 -17.74
C LYS A 71 30.86 23.01 -16.44
N SER A 72 30.92 21.77 -15.95
CA SER A 72 30.21 21.31 -14.77
C SER A 72 31.14 21.06 -13.56
N GLN A 73 32.47 21.15 -13.76
CA GLN A 73 33.49 20.97 -12.72
C GLN A 73 33.41 22.05 -11.63
N ASP A 74 33.17 23.30 -12.02
CA ASP A 74 33.08 24.44 -11.09
C ASP A 74 31.70 24.56 -10.41
N LYS A 75 30.71 23.79 -10.89
CA LYS A 75 29.36 23.73 -10.30
C LYS A 75 29.34 22.82 -9.08
N ALA A 76 28.28 22.93 -8.28
CA ALA A 76 28.08 22.14 -7.07
C ALA A 76 28.33 20.63 -7.25
N ILE A 77 27.83 20.04 -8.36
CA ILE A 77 28.02 18.62 -8.68
C ILE A 77 29.49 18.23 -8.92
N GLY A 78 30.28 19.10 -9.55
CA GLY A 78 31.69 18.86 -9.84
C GLY A 78 32.56 18.96 -8.59
N ARG A 79 32.29 19.95 -7.74
CA ARG A 79 32.94 20.09 -6.42
C ARG A 79 32.68 18.89 -5.50
N ILE A 80 31.43 18.42 -5.43
CA ILE A 80 31.09 17.19 -4.69
C ILE A 80 31.85 15.99 -5.27
N ALA A 81 31.83 15.81 -6.59
CA ALA A 81 32.46 14.65 -7.22
C ALA A 81 33.99 14.65 -7.05
N LYS A 82 34.63 15.83 -7.00
CA LYS A 82 36.07 15.99 -6.71
C LYS A 82 36.43 15.70 -5.25
N ALA A 83 35.48 15.88 -4.33
CA ALA A 83 35.67 15.59 -2.91
C ALA A 83 35.44 14.12 -2.54
N MET A 84 34.81 13.34 -3.41
CA MET A 84 34.59 11.89 -3.21
C MET A 84 35.91 11.11 -3.05
N PRO A 85 35.90 9.94 -2.40
CA PRO A 85 37.08 9.07 -2.32
C PRO A 85 37.68 8.74 -3.69
N THR A 86 39.01 8.64 -3.79
CA THR A 86 39.72 8.47 -5.07
C THR A 86 39.26 7.25 -5.88
N GLU A 87 38.89 6.17 -5.22
CA GLU A 87 38.34 4.98 -5.88
C GLU A 87 36.95 5.24 -6.49
N MET A 88 36.12 6.04 -5.82
CA MET A 88 34.81 6.45 -6.33
C MET A 88 34.95 7.38 -7.55
N GLN A 89 35.89 8.32 -7.50
CA GLN A 89 36.19 9.20 -8.65
C GLN A 89 36.58 8.42 -9.91
N ARG A 90 37.40 7.38 -9.75
CA ARG A 90 37.79 6.50 -10.88
C ARG A 90 36.60 5.78 -11.47
N GLN A 91 35.72 5.23 -10.62
CA GLN A 91 34.52 4.54 -11.07
C GLN A 91 33.55 5.49 -11.77
N LEU A 92 33.32 6.68 -11.23
CA LEU A 92 32.47 7.72 -11.82
C LEU A 92 33.04 8.27 -13.14
N ARG A 93 34.36 8.38 -13.27
CA ARG A 93 35.01 8.79 -14.53
C ARG A 93 34.72 7.79 -15.65
N ARG A 94 34.85 6.48 -15.37
CA ARG A 94 34.49 5.42 -16.32
C ARG A 94 33.01 5.47 -16.73
N VAL A 95 32.12 5.73 -15.77
CA VAL A 95 30.68 5.93 -16.05
C VAL A 95 30.47 7.10 -17.01
N GLY A 96 31.18 8.22 -16.82
CA GLY A 96 31.08 9.38 -17.70
C GLY A 96 31.74 9.20 -19.07
N GLU A 97 32.69 8.26 -19.19
CA GLU A 97 33.29 7.83 -20.46
C GLU A 97 32.39 6.85 -21.25
N GLY A 98 31.26 6.43 -20.67
CA GLY A 98 30.27 5.54 -21.30
C GLY A 98 30.37 4.06 -20.91
N ASP A 99 31.24 3.71 -19.96
CA ASP A 99 31.37 2.33 -19.48
C ASP A 99 30.23 1.95 -18.52
N GLU A 100 29.70 0.73 -18.66
CA GLU A 100 28.70 0.18 -17.73
C GLU A 100 29.34 -0.28 -16.41
N VAL A 101 29.49 0.64 -15.45
CA VAL A 101 30.06 0.32 -14.12
C VAL A 101 28.98 0.14 -13.06
N ARG A 102 28.93 -1.06 -12.48
CA ARG A 102 28.03 -1.38 -11.36
C ARG A 102 28.60 -0.90 -10.02
N ILE A 103 28.28 0.34 -9.66
CA ILE A 103 28.56 0.88 -8.32
C ILE A 103 27.42 0.52 -7.36
N ARG A 104 27.74 -0.07 -6.20
CA ARG A 104 26.76 -0.34 -5.13
C ARG A 104 26.28 0.96 -4.51
N LEU A 105 24.98 1.06 -4.27
CA LEU A 105 24.36 2.27 -3.73
C LEU A 105 24.86 2.62 -2.32
N SER A 106 25.14 1.61 -1.50
CA SER A 106 25.72 1.80 -0.17
C SER A 106 27.05 2.55 -0.22
N LEU A 107 27.92 2.24 -1.18
CA LEU A 107 29.21 2.90 -1.31
C LEU A 107 29.06 4.40 -1.66
N LEU A 108 28.08 4.74 -2.49
CA LEU A 108 27.80 6.14 -2.84
C LEU A 108 27.25 6.90 -1.62
N THR A 109 26.37 6.27 -0.84
CA THR A 109 25.83 6.90 0.38
C THR A 109 26.86 7.00 1.48
N ASP A 110 27.75 6.03 1.62
CA ASP A 110 28.88 6.06 2.56
C ASP A 110 29.81 7.23 2.21
N ALA A 111 30.17 7.38 0.94
CA ALA A 111 30.99 8.50 0.49
C ALA A 111 30.33 9.88 0.70
N LEU A 112 29.00 9.98 0.53
CA LEU A 112 28.27 11.20 0.87
C LEU A 112 28.27 11.48 2.38
N ASN A 113 28.17 10.45 3.21
CA ASN A 113 28.24 10.60 4.66
C ASN A 113 29.63 11.03 5.12
N ASP A 114 30.70 10.52 4.49
CA ASP A 114 32.07 10.98 4.74
C ASP A 114 32.20 12.48 4.45
N LEU A 115 31.56 12.98 3.37
CA LEU A 115 31.52 14.41 3.08
C LEU A 115 30.74 15.23 4.12
N VAL A 116 29.61 14.70 4.61
CA VAL A 116 28.84 15.30 5.71
C VAL A 116 29.68 15.42 6.97
N GLU A 117 30.41 14.37 7.33
CA GLU A 117 31.26 14.38 8.52
C GLU A 117 32.43 15.35 8.35
N SER A 118 33.08 15.37 7.17
CA SER A 118 34.20 16.27 6.88
C SER A 118 33.83 17.76 6.96
N ASP A 119 32.59 18.13 6.61
CA ASP A 119 32.10 19.50 6.73
C ASP A 119 31.77 19.85 8.19
N ALA A 120 31.32 18.87 8.98
CA ALA A 120 30.96 19.06 10.38
C ALA A 120 32.19 19.18 11.30
N THR A 121 33.30 18.49 11.00
CA THR A 121 34.53 18.53 11.82
C THR A 121 35.51 19.63 11.42
N ARG A 122 35.15 20.52 10.48
CA ARG A 122 36.05 21.53 9.89
C ARG A 122 36.66 22.51 10.90
N GLU A 123 36.04 22.72 12.05
CA GLU A 123 36.56 23.60 13.13
C GLU A 123 37.33 22.87 14.24
N SER A 124 37.13 21.56 14.46
CA SER A 124 37.84 20.85 15.55
C SER A 124 39.36 20.80 15.30
N ASP A 125 39.75 20.74 14.03
CA ASP A 125 41.15 20.63 13.62
C ASP A 125 41.87 22.00 13.59
N ALA A 126 41.14 23.11 13.67
CA ALA A 126 41.72 24.45 13.65
C ALA A 126 42.29 24.89 15.03
N TYR A 127 41.94 24.20 16.12
CA TYR A 127 42.33 24.56 17.49
C TYR A 127 43.43 23.68 18.11
N GLU A 128 43.79 22.55 17.51
CA GLU A 128 44.89 21.68 17.97
C GLU A 128 46.19 21.95 17.18
N THR A 129 46.75 23.16 17.30
CA THR A 129 48.19 23.37 17.04
C THR A 129 48.86 23.75 18.36
N PRO A 130 49.66 22.88 18.99
CA PRO A 130 50.41 23.25 20.19
C PRO A 130 51.52 24.24 19.80
N ALA A 131 51.37 25.50 20.20
CA ALA A 131 52.46 26.45 20.22
C ALA A 131 53.35 26.12 21.44
N ASP A 132 54.51 25.50 21.19
CA ASP A 132 55.79 25.76 21.85
C ASP A 132 56.71 24.54 21.73
N GLU A 133 57.71 24.64 20.85
CA GLU A 133 59.11 24.36 21.21
C GLU A 133 60.04 24.90 20.10
N LEU A 134 60.62 26.07 20.38
CA LEU A 134 61.80 26.58 19.69
C LEU A 134 63.03 25.77 20.13
N ASP A 135 63.76 25.19 19.18
CA ASP A 135 65.23 25.29 19.21
C ASP A 135 65.85 25.03 17.84
N GLY A 136 66.87 25.82 17.51
CA GLY A 136 67.39 26.03 16.16
C GLY A 136 68.30 24.93 15.60
N ASN A 137 68.49 24.94 14.27
CA ASN A 137 69.74 25.37 13.64
C ASN A 137 69.72 25.09 12.10
N ASP A 138 70.24 26.06 11.34
CA ASP A 138 70.87 26.01 10.01
C ASP A 138 70.16 25.51 8.71
N SER A 139 70.12 26.47 7.77
CA SER A 139 70.32 26.40 6.31
C SER A 139 69.11 26.50 5.36
N PRO A 140 69.28 27.12 4.16
CA PRO A 140 68.20 27.78 3.42
C PRO A 140 67.86 27.08 2.09
N SER A 141 66.56 26.88 1.82
CA SER A 141 65.95 26.85 0.48
C SER A 141 64.57 26.18 0.58
N ASP A 142 63.48 26.88 0.29
CA ASP A 142 62.88 26.95 -1.06
C ASP A 142 61.48 27.57 -0.91
N ASP A 143 61.24 28.69 -1.59
CA ASP A 143 59.93 29.31 -1.70
C ASP A 143 59.04 28.43 -2.59
N SER A 144 58.22 27.55 -2.01
CA SER A 144 56.96 27.07 -2.62
C SER A 144 56.27 26.01 -1.75
N GLN A 145 55.45 26.45 -0.80
CA GLN A 145 54.21 25.77 -0.38
C GLN A 145 53.58 26.51 0.80
N ALA A 146 52.88 27.59 0.47
CA ALA A 146 51.87 28.19 1.33
C ALA A 146 50.62 28.32 0.47
N ASP A 147 49.86 27.22 0.36
CA ASP A 147 48.47 27.15 -0.10
C ASP A 147 48.10 25.67 -0.24
N ASP A 148 47.66 25.02 0.84
CA ASP A 148 46.85 23.80 0.77
C ASP A 148 46.27 23.52 2.18
N ALA A 149 45.41 24.42 2.65
CA ALA A 149 44.30 23.96 3.49
C ALA A 149 43.33 23.25 2.54
N PRO A 150 42.82 22.03 2.85
CA PRO A 150 41.88 21.38 1.94
C PRO A 150 40.65 22.27 1.79
N GLU A 151 40.49 22.87 0.61
CA GLU A 151 39.28 23.61 0.27
C GLU A 151 38.09 22.67 0.46
N GLY A 152 37.19 23.03 1.37
CA GLY A 152 35.96 22.28 1.61
C GLY A 152 35.16 22.12 0.31
N TRP A 153 34.38 21.05 0.21
CA TRP A 153 33.60 20.78 -0.99
C TRP A 153 32.47 21.79 -1.22
N TYR A 154 32.07 22.53 -0.19
CA TYR A 154 31.05 23.57 -0.25
C TYR A 154 31.64 24.93 -0.64
N ASP A 155 31.00 25.59 -1.61
CA ASP A 155 31.30 26.96 -2.03
C ASP A 155 29.99 27.74 -2.21
N ALA A 156 29.88 28.89 -1.55
CA ALA A 156 28.67 29.70 -1.54
C ALA A 156 28.27 30.18 -2.94
N GLU A 157 29.25 30.43 -3.82
CA GLU A 157 29.03 30.88 -5.20
C GLU A 157 28.51 29.74 -6.09
N ALA A 158 29.14 28.56 -6.04
CA ALA A 158 28.71 27.38 -6.78
C ALA A 158 27.31 26.86 -6.37
N TRP A 159 26.84 27.18 -5.16
CA TRP A 159 25.51 26.80 -4.65
C TRP A 159 24.43 27.90 -4.83
N LYS A 160 24.72 29.05 -5.47
CA LYS A 160 23.71 30.10 -5.73
C LYS A 160 22.55 29.60 -6.61
N ASP A 161 22.87 28.80 -7.61
CA ASP A 161 21.91 28.31 -8.62
C ASP A 161 21.15 27.03 -8.18
N THR A 162 21.44 26.51 -6.99
CA THR A 162 20.81 25.28 -6.46
C THR A 162 19.46 25.55 -5.80
N VAL A 163 18.60 24.54 -5.74
CA VAL A 163 17.28 24.65 -5.10
C VAL A 163 17.46 24.76 -3.58
N ARG A 164 17.39 25.99 -3.04
CA ARG A 164 17.55 26.23 -1.60
C ARG A 164 16.25 26.01 -0.83
N LEU A 165 16.22 24.94 -0.04
CA LEU A 165 15.16 24.69 0.94
C LEU A 165 15.14 25.81 2.01
N ARG A 166 13.96 26.15 2.53
CA ARG A 166 13.78 27.17 3.58
C ARG A 166 14.64 26.88 4.82
N GLU A 167 14.73 25.60 5.21
CA GLU A 167 15.55 25.12 6.33
C GLU A 167 17.05 25.36 6.07
N LEU A 168 17.53 25.10 4.86
CA LEU A 168 18.93 25.33 4.49
C LEU A 168 19.29 26.81 4.58
N ARG A 169 18.41 27.70 4.09
CA ARG A 169 18.63 29.16 4.17
C ARG A 169 18.80 29.63 5.62
N SER A 170 17.93 29.19 6.53
CA SER A 170 18.05 29.54 7.95
C SER A 170 19.34 29.01 8.58
N LEU A 171 19.82 27.82 8.18
CA LEU A 171 21.05 27.23 8.71
C LEU A 171 22.32 27.85 8.11
N ASP A 172 22.25 28.35 6.88
CA ASP A 172 23.34 29.10 6.25
C ASP A 172 23.44 30.53 6.81
N ASP A 173 22.32 31.13 7.22
CA ASP A 173 22.28 32.47 7.84
C ASP A 173 22.72 32.46 9.32
N THR A 174 22.77 31.28 9.96
CA THR A 174 23.17 31.10 11.35
C THR A 174 24.69 30.87 11.44
N PRO A 175 25.45 31.60 12.28
CA PRO A 175 26.88 31.38 12.47
C PRO A 175 27.20 29.96 12.97
N ASP A 176 28.34 29.41 12.56
CA ASP A 176 28.75 28.04 12.90
C ASP A 176 28.83 27.80 14.42
N GLU A 177 29.26 28.82 15.19
CA GLU A 177 29.37 28.79 16.65
C GLU A 177 28.01 28.62 17.39
N GLU A 178 26.90 28.96 16.73
CA GLU A 178 25.54 28.82 17.30
C GLU A 178 24.89 27.48 16.93
N LEU A 179 25.49 26.70 16.04
CA LEU A 179 24.96 25.43 15.57
C LEU A 179 25.50 24.26 16.42
N THR A 180 24.61 23.39 16.87
CA THR A 180 24.99 22.10 17.47
C THR A 180 25.60 21.18 16.40
N ASP A 181 26.47 20.24 16.77
CA ASP A 181 27.06 19.25 15.84
C ASP A 181 26.04 18.53 14.95
N SER A 182 24.83 18.25 15.47
CA SER A 182 23.74 17.65 14.69
C SER A 182 23.15 18.61 13.65
N LEU A 183 23.12 19.90 13.93
CA LEU A 183 22.68 20.95 12.99
C LEU A 183 23.73 21.22 11.91
N LEU A 184 25.03 21.15 12.25
CA LEU A 184 26.12 21.24 11.26
C LEU A 184 26.03 20.10 10.24
N ARG A 185 25.91 18.86 10.72
CA ARG A 185 25.70 17.69 9.85
C ARG A 185 24.40 17.80 9.03
N ARG A 186 23.32 18.31 9.63
CA ARG A 186 22.04 18.54 8.94
C ARG A 186 22.20 19.56 7.80
N ARG A 187 22.94 20.64 8.02
CA ARG A 187 23.24 21.66 7.01
C ARG A 187 24.04 21.07 5.86
N ALA A 188 25.12 20.33 6.15
CA ALA A 188 25.94 19.65 5.15
C ALA A 188 25.11 18.70 4.28
N ARG A 189 24.24 17.89 4.90
CA ARG A 189 23.29 17.03 4.19
C ARG A 189 22.37 17.82 3.25
N LEU A 190 21.76 18.90 3.72
CA LEU A 190 20.84 19.71 2.92
C LEU A 190 21.54 20.38 1.73
N ARG A 191 22.81 20.78 1.89
CA ARG A 191 23.65 21.29 0.78
C ARG A 191 23.90 20.22 -0.27
N LEU A 192 24.14 18.96 0.12
CA LEU A 192 24.27 17.83 -0.80
C LEU A 192 22.96 17.49 -1.51
N GLU A 193 21.83 17.51 -0.79
CA GLU A 193 20.50 17.30 -1.39
C GLU A 193 20.16 18.40 -2.42
N ALA A 194 20.48 19.66 -2.13
CA ALA A 194 20.26 20.79 -3.03
C ALA A 194 21.09 20.69 -4.33
N ALA A 195 22.30 20.13 -4.24
CA ALA A 195 23.19 19.95 -5.39
C ALA A 195 22.78 18.77 -6.30
N LEU A 196 22.01 17.81 -5.80
CA LEU A 196 21.61 16.59 -6.50
C LEU A 196 20.07 16.52 -6.66
N PRO A 197 19.48 17.35 -7.54
CA PRO A 197 18.03 17.43 -7.68
C PRO A 197 17.45 16.14 -8.27
N GLY A 198 16.38 15.63 -7.64
CA GLY A 198 15.64 14.44 -8.07
C GLY A 198 16.35 13.11 -7.76
N VAL A 199 17.42 13.13 -6.97
CA VAL A 199 18.14 11.92 -6.53
C VAL A 199 17.56 11.33 -5.25
N PHE A 200 17.27 12.19 -4.27
CA PHE A 200 16.83 11.79 -2.94
C PHE A 200 15.33 11.98 -2.77
N GLU A 201 14.72 11.10 -1.97
CA GLU A 201 13.36 11.33 -1.48
C GLU A 201 13.38 12.42 -0.39
N SER A 202 12.39 13.32 -0.36
CA SER A 202 12.37 14.36 0.67
C SER A 202 12.13 13.74 2.05
N ARG A 203 13.07 13.90 2.99
CA ARG A 203 12.96 13.39 4.37
C ARG A 203 12.53 14.49 5.34
N SER A 204 11.93 14.08 6.46
CA SER A 204 11.63 14.98 7.58
C SER A 204 12.92 15.53 8.18
N SER A 205 12.86 16.75 8.71
CA SER A 205 14.01 17.40 9.37
C SER A 205 14.44 16.69 10.65
N ARG A 206 13.50 15.99 11.30
CA ARG A 206 13.73 15.19 12.50
C ARG A 206 13.45 13.72 12.26
N SER A 207 14.22 12.89 12.94
CA SER A 207 14.12 11.45 12.99
C SER A 207 14.10 10.97 14.44
N VAL A 208 13.47 9.84 14.69
CA VAL A 208 13.30 9.23 16.01
C VAL A 208 14.38 8.17 16.20
N LEU A 209 15.24 8.34 17.20
CA LEU A 209 16.18 7.32 17.66
C LEU A 209 15.57 6.51 18.79
N LEU A 210 15.71 5.19 18.71
CA LEU A 210 15.30 4.27 19.76
C LEU A 210 16.36 4.26 20.87
N THR A 211 15.93 4.44 22.11
CA THR A 211 16.79 4.40 23.29
C THR A 211 16.33 3.31 24.25
N TYR A 212 17.28 2.66 24.91
CA TYR A 212 16.99 1.70 25.98
C TYR A 212 17.76 2.07 27.23
N ALA A 213 17.04 2.34 28.32
CA ALA A 213 17.62 2.76 29.60
C ALA A 213 18.55 3.99 29.48
N GLY A 214 18.27 4.88 28.52
CA GLY A 214 19.09 6.06 28.23
C GLY A 214 20.32 5.80 27.35
N LEU A 215 20.58 4.55 26.97
CA LEU A 215 21.60 4.20 25.98
C LEU A 215 21.00 4.27 24.58
N GLU A 216 21.71 4.93 23.68
CA GLU A 216 21.37 4.99 22.25
C GLU A 216 21.67 3.62 21.63
N PHE A 217 20.70 3.07 20.90
CA PHE A 217 20.91 1.80 20.22
C PHE A 217 21.96 2.01 19.11
N PRO A 218 23.01 1.17 19.01
CA PRO A 218 24.14 1.38 18.08
C PRO A 218 23.76 1.24 16.59
N THR A 219 22.51 0.87 16.31
CA THR A 219 21.93 0.93 14.97
C THR A 219 21.06 2.17 14.86
N ASP A 220 21.48 3.13 14.04
CA ASP A 220 20.68 4.31 13.74
C ASP A 220 19.39 3.87 13.02
N PHE A 221 18.25 3.91 13.70
CA PHE A 221 16.94 3.79 13.07
C PHE A 221 16.36 5.19 12.89
N GLN A 222 16.83 5.99 11.92
CA GLN A 222 16.31 7.34 11.67
C GLN A 222 14.97 7.28 10.91
N ILE A 223 13.92 6.97 11.67
CA ILE A 223 12.55 6.87 11.18
C ILE A 223 11.83 8.15 11.61
N ASP A 224 11.10 8.79 10.70
CA ASP A 224 10.25 9.94 11.04
C ASP A 224 9.24 9.57 12.13
N ARG A 225 8.83 10.51 12.99
CA ARG A 225 7.92 10.22 14.11
C ARG A 225 6.60 9.60 13.63
N VAL A 226 6.04 10.11 12.53
CA VAL A 226 4.82 9.57 11.92
C VAL A 226 5.03 8.14 11.39
N GLN A 227 6.21 7.86 10.84
CA GLN A 227 6.56 6.52 10.36
C GLN A 227 6.82 5.56 11.52
N PHE A 228 7.40 6.05 12.62
CA PHE A 228 7.56 5.27 13.83
C PHE A 228 6.19 4.88 14.40
N GLU A 229 5.24 5.82 14.49
CA GLU A 229 3.87 5.53 14.91
C GLU A 229 3.19 4.51 13.98
N THR A 230 3.40 4.63 12.66
CA THR A 230 2.87 3.68 11.66
C THR A 230 3.48 2.29 11.83
N LEU A 231 4.81 2.18 11.94
CA LEU A 231 5.52 0.91 12.11
C LEU A 231 5.22 0.28 13.48
N PHE A 232 5.10 1.09 14.52
CA PHE A 232 4.67 0.65 15.84
C PHE A 232 3.27 0.04 15.76
N ASN A 233 2.33 0.71 15.10
CA ASN A 233 0.99 0.19 14.90
C ASN A 233 0.96 -1.05 13.98
N GLN A 234 1.80 -1.11 12.96
CA GLN A 234 1.80 -2.19 11.96
C GLN A 234 2.52 -3.45 12.44
N PHE A 235 3.61 -3.33 13.21
CA PHE A 235 4.42 -4.47 13.63
C PHE A 235 4.26 -4.79 15.12
N VAL A 236 4.35 -3.77 15.99
CA VAL A 236 4.35 -4.01 17.44
C VAL A 236 2.97 -4.47 17.90
N ILE A 237 1.89 -3.88 17.38
CA ILE A 237 0.53 -4.27 17.79
C ILE A 237 0.22 -5.72 17.39
N PRO A 238 0.39 -6.17 16.13
CA PRO A 238 0.13 -7.57 15.78
C PRO A 238 1.02 -8.57 16.52
N ILE A 239 2.30 -8.24 16.75
CA ILE A 239 3.21 -9.10 17.54
C ILE A 239 2.73 -9.20 18.99
N LEU A 240 2.38 -8.08 19.60
CA LEU A 240 1.87 -8.01 20.97
C LEU A 240 0.56 -8.80 21.10
N VAL A 241 -0.35 -8.69 20.13
CA VAL A 241 -1.62 -9.40 20.14
C VAL A 241 -1.44 -10.90 19.87
N ASN A 242 -0.80 -11.29 18.75
CA ASN A 242 -0.76 -12.69 18.32
C ASN A 242 0.20 -13.55 19.15
N TRP A 243 1.36 -13.00 19.50
CA TRP A 243 2.38 -13.75 20.25
C TRP A 243 2.26 -13.58 21.76
N LEU A 244 2.25 -12.34 22.26
CA LEU A 244 2.26 -12.11 23.71
C LEU A 244 0.90 -12.43 24.35
N LEU A 245 -0.20 -11.90 23.81
CA LEU A 245 -1.54 -12.14 24.36
C LEU A 245 -2.11 -13.51 23.95
N GLY A 246 -1.90 -13.94 22.71
CA GLY A 246 -2.40 -15.24 22.22
C GLY A 246 -1.69 -16.45 22.82
N LEU A 247 -0.36 -16.52 22.72
CA LEU A 247 0.40 -17.71 23.09
C LEU A 247 0.86 -17.69 24.55
N VAL A 248 1.57 -16.64 24.96
CA VAL A 248 2.22 -16.60 26.28
C VAL A 248 1.21 -16.45 27.42
N LEU A 249 0.30 -15.47 27.32
CA LEU A 249 -0.66 -15.17 28.38
C LEU A 249 -1.68 -16.29 28.58
N VAL A 250 -2.18 -16.90 27.51
CA VAL A 250 -3.11 -18.03 27.57
C VAL A 250 -2.44 -19.24 28.17
N PHE A 251 -1.22 -19.58 27.75
CA PHE A 251 -0.50 -20.74 28.27
C PHE A 251 -0.23 -20.58 29.77
N LEU A 252 0.26 -19.42 30.20
CA LEU A 252 0.46 -19.11 31.62
C LEU A 252 -0.87 -19.13 32.40
N GLY A 253 -1.92 -18.55 31.84
CA GLY A 253 -3.26 -18.53 32.43
C GLY A 253 -3.81 -19.94 32.63
N VAL A 254 -3.68 -20.83 31.64
CA VAL A 254 -4.11 -22.23 31.72
C VAL A 254 -3.28 -22.98 32.75
N LEU A 255 -1.95 -22.78 32.78
CA LEU A 255 -1.06 -23.44 33.74
C LEU A 255 -1.49 -23.13 35.18
N VAL A 256 -1.80 -21.87 35.46
CA VAL A 256 -2.23 -21.42 36.80
C VAL A 256 -3.64 -21.89 37.15
N THR A 257 -4.55 -21.94 36.18
CA THR A 257 -5.97 -22.27 36.43
C THR A 257 -6.29 -23.76 36.33
N ALA A 258 -5.40 -24.58 35.77
CA ALA A 258 -5.63 -26.00 35.52
C ALA A 258 -5.90 -26.84 36.78
N SER A 259 -5.44 -26.43 37.96
CA SER A 259 -5.69 -27.16 39.21
C SER A 259 -7.04 -26.81 39.87
N ILE A 260 -7.68 -25.70 39.48
CA ILE A 260 -8.90 -25.18 40.13
C ILE A 260 -10.05 -26.20 40.13
N VAL A 261 -10.24 -26.92 39.03
CA VAL A 261 -11.31 -27.91 38.88
C VAL A 261 -10.92 -29.28 39.45
N PRO A 262 -9.73 -29.85 39.18
CA PRO A 262 -9.28 -31.08 39.82
C PRO A 262 -9.26 -31.02 41.36
N ASP A 263 -8.79 -29.91 41.95
CA ASP A 263 -8.70 -29.74 43.41
C ASP A 263 -10.09 -29.68 44.08
N MET A 264 -11.09 -29.18 43.35
CA MET A 264 -12.49 -29.20 43.78
C MET A 264 -13.07 -30.62 43.88
N LEU A 265 -12.52 -31.57 43.11
CA LEU A 265 -12.98 -32.96 43.06
C LEU A 265 -12.22 -33.87 44.02
N GLN A 266 -11.21 -33.36 44.74
CA GLN A 266 -10.48 -34.11 45.76
C GLN A 266 -11.34 -34.32 47.03
N THR A 267 -11.19 -35.50 47.64
CA THR A 267 -11.99 -35.95 48.79
C THR A 267 -11.71 -35.08 50.03
N GLY A 268 -12.68 -34.25 50.42
CA GLY A 268 -12.62 -33.36 51.60
C GLY A 268 -13.30 -31.99 51.39
N SER A 269 -13.14 -31.38 50.21
CA SER A 269 -13.76 -30.08 49.86
C SER A 269 -15.18 -30.23 49.32
N LEU A 270 -15.44 -31.30 48.55
CA LEU A 270 -16.74 -31.60 47.93
C LEU A 270 -17.85 -31.82 48.98
N HIS A 271 -17.57 -32.59 50.04
CA HIS A 271 -18.55 -32.90 51.10
C HIS A 271 -18.94 -31.67 51.93
N LEU A 272 -18.04 -30.70 52.11
CA LEU A 272 -18.33 -29.43 52.81
C LEU A 272 -19.20 -28.50 51.96
N LEU A 273 -18.98 -28.46 50.64
CA LEU A 273 -19.77 -27.65 49.71
C LEU A 273 -21.17 -28.24 49.44
N LEU A 274 -21.30 -29.56 49.40
CA LEU A 274 -22.58 -30.26 49.22
C LEU A 274 -23.51 -30.23 50.44
N SER A 275 -23.04 -29.76 51.59
CA SER A 275 -23.90 -29.51 52.76
C SER A 275 -24.85 -28.30 52.56
N LYS A 276 -24.60 -27.49 51.53
CA LYS A 276 -25.47 -26.38 51.08
C LYS A 276 -26.21 -26.80 49.80
N PRO A 277 -27.49 -26.43 49.61
CA PRO A 277 -28.28 -26.81 48.43
C PRO A 277 -27.86 -25.98 47.20
N ILE A 278 -26.70 -26.30 46.62
CA ILE A 278 -26.14 -25.66 45.42
C ILE A 278 -26.21 -26.67 44.27
N SER A 279 -26.74 -26.26 43.10
CA SER A 279 -26.77 -27.14 41.94
C SER A 279 -25.35 -27.39 41.40
N ARG A 280 -25.07 -28.65 41.04
CA ARG A 280 -23.76 -29.09 40.52
C ARG A 280 -23.30 -28.27 39.31
N SER A 281 -24.22 -27.97 38.39
CA SER A 281 -23.95 -27.11 37.23
C SER A 281 -23.61 -25.67 37.61
N ALA A 282 -24.31 -25.07 38.59
CA ALA A 282 -23.99 -23.72 39.06
C ALA A 282 -22.61 -23.65 39.73
N LEU A 283 -22.21 -24.73 40.42
CA LEU A 283 -20.89 -24.83 41.01
C LEU A 283 -19.80 -24.81 39.91
N LEU A 284 -19.94 -25.64 38.87
CA LEU A 284 -19.00 -25.67 37.74
C LEU A 284 -18.92 -24.32 37.01
N VAL A 285 -20.07 -23.71 36.71
CA VAL A 285 -20.12 -22.39 36.05
C VAL A 285 -19.47 -21.31 36.92
N SER A 286 -19.68 -21.32 38.24
CA SER A 286 -19.04 -20.36 39.14
C SER A 286 -17.51 -20.48 39.15
N LYS A 287 -16.97 -21.71 39.07
CA LYS A 287 -15.51 -21.94 38.97
C LYS A 287 -14.95 -21.59 37.60
N PHE A 288 -15.73 -21.79 36.55
CA PHE A 288 -15.36 -21.32 35.22
C PHE A 288 -15.24 -19.79 35.21
N ILE A 289 -16.26 -19.08 35.70
CA ILE A 289 -16.25 -17.62 35.82
C ILE A 289 -15.12 -17.13 36.73
N GLY A 290 -14.83 -17.83 37.83
CA GLY A 290 -13.70 -17.53 38.72
C GLY A 290 -12.34 -17.63 38.01
N GLY A 291 -12.13 -18.63 37.16
CA GLY A 291 -10.92 -18.76 36.33
C GLY A 291 -10.81 -17.64 35.29
N CYS A 292 -11.91 -17.29 34.63
CA CYS A 292 -11.93 -16.15 33.69
C CYS A 292 -11.66 -14.81 34.39
N ALA A 293 -12.20 -14.62 35.59
CA ALA A 293 -11.96 -13.44 36.41
C ALA A 293 -10.50 -13.31 36.86
N PHE A 294 -9.88 -14.43 37.24
CA PHE A 294 -8.44 -14.49 37.57
C PHE A 294 -7.60 -13.98 36.39
N VAL A 295 -7.86 -14.49 35.18
CA VAL A 295 -7.12 -14.09 33.98
C VAL A 295 -7.42 -12.65 33.59
N LEU A 296 -8.67 -12.19 33.73
CA LEU A 296 -9.05 -10.80 33.49
C LEU A 296 -8.20 -9.83 34.33
N LEU A 297 -7.93 -10.13 35.60
CA LEU A 297 -7.05 -9.29 36.43
C LEU A 297 -5.61 -9.27 35.89
N CYS A 298 -5.05 -10.42 35.54
CA CYS A 298 -3.70 -10.51 34.96
C CYS A 298 -3.59 -9.76 33.63
N VAL A 299 -4.54 -9.97 32.72
CA VAL A 299 -4.58 -9.32 31.40
C VAL A 299 -4.74 -7.81 31.56
N THR A 300 -5.65 -7.36 32.43
CA THR A 300 -5.88 -5.93 32.66
C THR A 300 -4.60 -5.25 33.12
N GLN A 301 -3.88 -5.86 34.07
CA GLN A 301 -2.61 -5.33 34.55
C GLN A 301 -1.55 -5.26 33.43
N LEU A 302 -1.42 -6.32 32.63
CA LEU A 302 -0.44 -6.38 31.55
C LEU A 302 -0.76 -5.33 30.46
N VAL A 303 -2.00 -5.30 29.96
CA VAL A 303 -2.42 -4.39 28.89
C VAL A 303 -2.41 -2.94 29.34
N LEU A 304 -2.88 -2.65 30.56
CA LEU A 304 -2.83 -1.30 31.12
C LEU A 304 -1.38 -0.84 31.34
N GLY A 305 -0.50 -1.73 31.81
CA GLY A 305 0.93 -1.44 31.96
C GLY A 305 1.59 -1.12 30.61
N LEU A 306 1.33 -1.92 29.58
CA LEU A 306 1.83 -1.67 28.22
C LEU A 306 1.26 -0.37 27.64
N TYR A 307 -0.03 -0.10 27.85
CA TYR A 307 -0.67 1.16 27.46
C TYR A 307 -0.03 2.38 28.14
N LEU A 308 0.23 2.31 29.45
CA LEU A 308 0.89 3.39 30.18
C LEU A 308 2.33 3.61 29.72
N ILE A 309 3.09 2.55 29.45
CA ILE A 309 4.45 2.66 28.89
C ILE A 309 4.39 3.31 27.50
N ALA A 310 3.47 2.87 26.63
CA ALA A 310 3.31 3.47 25.30
C ALA A 310 2.89 4.94 25.36
N ALA A 311 1.94 5.30 26.23
CA ALA A 311 1.46 6.67 26.39
C ALA A 311 2.51 7.60 27.00
N LEU A 312 3.21 7.17 28.06
CA LEU A 312 4.15 8.02 28.81
C LEU A 312 5.55 8.07 28.19
N ARG A 313 6.04 6.98 27.58
CA ARG A 313 7.40 6.90 27.03
C ARG A 313 7.48 7.09 25.52
N LEU A 314 6.51 6.54 24.78
CA LEU A 314 6.50 6.60 23.32
C LEU A 314 5.61 7.74 22.78
N GLY A 315 4.82 8.38 23.65
CA GLY A 315 3.89 9.45 23.26
C GLY A 315 2.69 8.97 22.44
N VAL A 316 2.46 7.65 22.35
CA VAL A 316 1.38 7.06 21.56
C VAL A 316 0.15 6.84 22.44
N TRP A 317 -0.84 7.71 22.30
CA TRP A 317 -2.09 7.67 23.06
C TRP A 317 -3.19 6.91 22.30
N ASN A 318 -3.03 5.61 22.14
CA ASN A 318 -4.06 4.78 21.50
C ASN A 318 -4.91 4.02 22.53
N THR A 319 -6.03 4.63 22.96
CA THR A 319 -6.97 4.02 23.91
C THR A 319 -7.61 2.72 23.39
N ARG A 320 -7.61 2.50 22.07
CA ARG A 320 -8.21 1.30 21.46
C ARG A 320 -7.47 0.02 21.85
N ILE A 321 -6.21 0.10 22.28
CA ILE A 321 -5.43 -1.03 22.82
C ILE A 321 -6.17 -1.74 23.97
N LEU A 322 -7.00 -1.02 24.73
CA LEU A 322 -7.77 -1.59 25.84
C LEU A 322 -8.82 -2.63 25.39
N TRP A 323 -9.27 -2.59 24.13
CA TRP A 323 -10.14 -3.64 23.56
C TRP A 323 -9.47 -5.02 23.50
N CYS A 324 -8.15 -5.07 23.64
CA CYS A 324 -7.43 -6.33 23.74
C CYS A 324 -7.76 -7.11 25.03
N ILE A 325 -8.21 -6.44 26.11
CA ILE A 325 -8.55 -7.08 27.38
C ILE A 325 -9.72 -8.07 27.22
N PRO A 326 -10.91 -7.65 26.73
CA PRO A 326 -12.03 -8.57 26.56
C PRO A 326 -11.73 -9.67 25.54
N VAL A 327 -11.01 -9.37 24.45
CA VAL A 327 -10.66 -10.39 23.44
C VAL A 327 -9.75 -11.46 24.04
N ALA A 328 -8.72 -11.08 24.79
CA ALA A 328 -7.82 -12.04 25.45
C ALA A 328 -8.55 -12.93 26.47
N VAL A 329 -9.56 -12.40 27.18
CA VAL A 329 -10.40 -13.21 28.07
C VAL A 329 -11.24 -14.22 27.30
N VAL A 330 -11.78 -13.85 26.13
CA VAL A 330 -12.51 -14.78 25.24
C VAL A 330 -11.58 -15.89 24.72
N ILE A 331 -10.38 -15.53 24.23
CA ILE A 331 -9.35 -16.47 23.79
C ILE A 331 -9.03 -17.46 24.93
N PHE A 332 -8.74 -16.97 26.14
CA PHE A 332 -8.48 -17.82 27.29
C PHE A 332 -9.69 -18.72 27.63
N ALA A 333 -10.91 -18.18 27.62
CA ALA A 333 -12.13 -18.91 27.93
C ALA A 333 -12.35 -20.10 26.98
N VAL A 334 -11.98 -20.00 25.70
CA VAL A 334 -12.01 -21.12 24.75
C VAL A 334 -11.15 -22.27 25.23
N PHE A 335 -9.85 -22.03 25.49
CA PHE A 335 -8.94 -23.08 25.93
C PHE A 335 -9.28 -23.61 27.32
N TYR A 336 -9.71 -22.71 28.22
CA TYR A 336 -10.11 -23.08 29.57
C TYR A 336 -11.37 -23.94 29.56
N SER A 337 -12.32 -23.76 28.64
CA SER A 337 -13.53 -24.61 28.55
C SER A 337 -13.18 -26.09 28.31
N VAL A 338 -12.18 -26.36 27.49
CA VAL A 338 -11.69 -27.72 27.20
C VAL A 338 -10.87 -28.27 28.37
N SER A 339 -10.04 -27.41 28.98
CA SER A 339 -9.30 -27.72 30.20
C SER A 339 -10.27 -28.16 31.31
N VAL A 340 -11.34 -27.41 31.57
CA VAL A 340 -12.36 -27.72 32.60
C VAL A 340 -13.02 -29.08 32.35
N LEU A 341 -13.40 -29.39 31.10
CA LEU A 341 -13.97 -30.70 30.77
C LEU A 341 -12.99 -31.85 31.05
N ALA A 342 -11.72 -31.67 30.67
CA ALA A 342 -10.68 -32.67 30.89
C ALA A 342 -10.36 -32.84 32.38
N GLY A 343 -10.23 -31.74 33.12
CA GLY A 343 -10.04 -31.73 34.57
C GLY A 343 -11.20 -32.41 35.31
N LEU A 344 -12.43 -32.24 34.83
CA LEU A 344 -13.61 -32.91 35.37
C LEU A 344 -13.55 -34.42 35.15
N LYS A 345 -13.29 -34.85 33.91
CA LYS A 345 -13.30 -36.26 33.52
C LYS A 345 -12.16 -37.06 34.15
N TRP A 346 -10.95 -36.50 34.19
CA TRP A 346 -9.75 -37.22 34.63
C TRP A 346 -9.23 -36.83 36.02
N ARG A 347 -9.81 -35.82 36.67
CA ARG A 347 -9.45 -35.36 38.03
C ARG A 347 -7.94 -35.06 38.19
N SER A 348 -7.29 -34.60 37.12
CA SER A 348 -5.86 -34.34 37.07
C SER A 348 -5.56 -33.01 36.37
N ALA A 349 -4.77 -32.16 37.03
CA ALA A 349 -4.34 -30.88 36.48
C ALA A 349 -3.44 -31.03 35.25
N ILE A 350 -2.61 -32.08 35.22
CA ILE A 350 -1.68 -32.34 34.10
C ILE A 350 -2.45 -32.65 32.82
N ILE A 351 -3.50 -33.48 32.92
CA ILE A 351 -4.35 -33.83 31.76
C ILE A 351 -5.17 -32.62 31.31
N SER A 352 -5.58 -31.76 32.24
CA SER A 352 -6.24 -30.48 31.96
C SER A 352 -5.36 -29.56 31.09
N ILE A 353 -4.09 -29.37 31.48
CA ILE A 353 -3.10 -28.58 30.72
C ILE A 353 -2.84 -29.23 29.35
N ALA A 354 -2.64 -30.55 29.32
CA ALA A 354 -2.38 -31.27 28.07
C ALA A 354 -3.55 -31.16 27.08
N ALA A 355 -4.79 -31.19 27.54
CA ALA A 355 -5.98 -31.04 26.69
C ALA A 355 -6.08 -29.64 26.06
N ALA A 356 -5.79 -28.59 26.84
CA ALA A 356 -5.74 -27.22 26.33
C ALA A 356 -4.59 -27.04 25.32
N GLY A 357 -3.41 -27.60 25.62
CA GLY A 357 -2.27 -27.60 24.69
C GLY A 357 -2.56 -28.38 23.40
N ALA A 358 -3.27 -29.49 23.47
CA ALA A 358 -3.70 -30.25 22.29
C ALA A 358 -4.67 -29.43 21.42
N LEU A 359 -5.63 -28.72 22.01
CA LEU A 359 -6.49 -27.80 21.27
C LEU A 359 -5.67 -26.69 20.60
N ALA A 360 -4.71 -26.09 21.33
CA ALA A 360 -3.84 -25.06 20.77
C ALA A 360 -3.02 -25.58 19.58
N ALA A 361 -2.49 -26.80 19.66
CA ALA A 361 -1.79 -27.44 18.55
C ALA A 361 -2.71 -27.68 17.34
N VAL A 362 -3.95 -28.12 17.55
CA VAL A 362 -4.94 -28.30 16.47
C VAL A 362 -5.27 -26.96 15.80
N CYS A 363 -5.56 -25.91 16.58
CA CYS A 363 -5.82 -24.58 16.04
C CYS A 363 -4.63 -24.01 15.27
N MET A 364 -3.39 -24.26 15.75
CA MET A 364 -2.17 -23.85 15.06
C MET A 364 -2.02 -24.58 13.72
N VAL A 365 -2.23 -25.90 13.68
CA VAL A 365 -2.17 -26.69 12.44
C VAL A 365 -3.22 -26.22 11.44
N VAL A 366 -4.46 -26.01 11.87
CA VAL A 366 -5.53 -25.49 11.00
C VAL A 366 -5.17 -24.09 10.48
N GLY A 367 -4.64 -23.22 11.34
CA GLY A 367 -4.16 -21.88 10.93
C GLY A 367 -3.02 -21.93 9.92
N ILE A 368 -2.05 -22.84 10.08
CA ILE A 368 -0.96 -23.04 9.11
C ILE A 368 -1.51 -23.58 7.79
N ILE A 369 -2.44 -24.54 7.82
CA ILE A 369 -3.06 -25.09 6.61
C ILE A 369 -3.84 -23.99 5.89
N GLY A 370 -4.67 -23.22 6.60
CA GLY A 370 -5.41 -22.09 6.04
C GLY A 370 -4.49 -21.05 5.41
N GLY A 371 -3.42 -20.65 6.10
CA GLY A 371 -2.45 -19.69 5.57
C GLY A 371 -1.66 -20.21 4.36
N VAL A 372 -1.31 -21.50 4.33
CA VAL A 372 -0.64 -22.10 3.16
C VAL A 372 -1.59 -22.19 1.96
N VAL A 373 -2.85 -22.58 2.18
CA VAL A 373 -3.87 -22.63 1.11
C VAL A 373 -4.15 -21.23 0.59
N ASP A 374 -4.28 -20.23 1.47
CA ASP A 374 -4.47 -18.84 1.07
C ASP A 374 -3.30 -18.34 0.22
N ALA A 375 -2.06 -18.51 0.69
CA ALA A 375 -0.87 -18.06 -0.01
C ALA A 375 -0.57 -18.82 -1.32
N ARG A 376 -0.96 -20.10 -1.44
CA ARG A 376 -0.61 -20.96 -2.58
C ARG A 376 -1.73 -21.20 -3.57
N VAL A 377 -2.98 -20.97 -3.19
CA VAL A 377 -4.16 -21.26 -4.02
C VAL A 377 -5.01 -20.00 -4.17
N VAL A 378 -5.43 -19.39 -3.06
CA VAL A 378 -6.38 -18.27 -3.09
C VAL A 378 -5.74 -16.99 -3.63
N ALA A 379 -4.63 -16.55 -3.05
CA ALA A 379 -3.96 -15.32 -3.45
C ALA A 379 -3.46 -15.36 -4.91
N PRO A 380 -2.91 -16.47 -5.42
CA PRO A 380 -2.55 -16.59 -6.84
C PRO A 380 -3.74 -16.57 -7.80
N ASP A 381 -4.90 -17.13 -7.41
CA ASP A 381 -6.10 -17.17 -8.25
C ASP A 381 -6.90 -15.85 -8.22
N ARG A 382 -6.60 -14.96 -7.26
CA ARG A 382 -7.30 -13.68 -7.05
C ARG A 382 -7.25 -12.78 -8.29
N ILE A 383 -8.36 -12.22 -8.73
CA ILE A 383 -8.38 -11.31 -9.88
C ILE A 383 -7.97 -9.89 -9.46
N VAL A 384 -6.92 -9.35 -10.08
CA VAL A 384 -6.32 -8.05 -9.74
C VAL A 384 -6.68 -6.96 -10.76
N GLY A 385 -6.89 -7.34 -12.02
CA GLY A 385 -7.29 -6.43 -13.10
C GLY A 385 -8.04 -7.19 -14.19
N MET A 386 -8.94 -6.50 -14.88
CA MET A 386 -9.76 -7.07 -15.95
C MET A 386 -9.81 -6.14 -17.15
N THR A 387 -10.08 -6.71 -18.32
CA THR A 387 -10.41 -5.99 -19.55
C THR A 387 -11.28 -6.86 -20.45
N ARG A 388 -11.97 -6.28 -21.43
CA ARG A 388 -12.89 -7.02 -22.31
C ARG A 388 -12.69 -6.65 -23.78
N ALA A 389 -12.40 -7.64 -24.62
CA ALA A 389 -12.33 -7.48 -26.07
C ALA A 389 -13.48 -8.22 -26.75
N GLY A 390 -14.41 -7.46 -27.36
CA GLY A 390 -15.64 -8.00 -27.93
C GLY A 390 -16.47 -8.73 -26.88
N ASP A 391 -16.63 -10.04 -27.03
CA ASP A 391 -17.34 -10.91 -26.08
C ASP A 391 -16.43 -11.62 -25.06
N ASP A 392 -15.11 -11.56 -25.23
CA ASP A 392 -14.14 -12.27 -24.40
C ASP A 392 -13.67 -11.37 -23.23
N LEU A 393 -13.75 -11.92 -22.01
CA LEU A 393 -13.27 -11.25 -20.80
C LEU A 393 -11.89 -11.79 -20.40
N PHE A 394 -10.94 -10.90 -20.20
CA PHE A 394 -9.58 -11.21 -19.77
C PHE A 394 -9.35 -10.68 -18.36
N ALA A 395 -8.59 -11.43 -17.58
CA ALA A 395 -8.21 -11.04 -16.23
C ALA A 395 -6.74 -11.38 -15.95
N VAL A 396 -6.09 -10.55 -15.16
CA VAL A 396 -4.78 -10.83 -14.59
C VAL A 396 -4.95 -11.24 -13.13
N THR A 397 -4.26 -12.31 -12.76
CA THR A 397 -4.36 -12.92 -11.44
C THR A 397 -3.28 -12.41 -10.49
N GLY A 398 -3.48 -12.59 -9.18
CA GLY A 398 -2.54 -12.24 -8.12
C GLY A 398 -1.25 -13.06 -8.17
N GLY A 399 -1.26 -14.22 -8.86
CA GLY A 399 -0.09 -15.04 -9.16
C GLY A 399 0.66 -14.63 -10.43
N SER A 400 0.31 -13.47 -11.01
CA SER A 400 0.88 -12.97 -12.26
C SER A 400 0.67 -13.92 -13.45
N GLY A 401 -0.52 -14.51 -13.52
CA GLY A 401 -1.03 -15.18 -14.70
C GLY A 401 -1.97 -14.26 -15.49
N LEU A 402 -2.27 -14.66 -16.71
CA LEU A 402 -3.29 -14.08 -17.58
C LEU A 402 -4.31 -15.18 -17.90
N VAL A 403 -5.59 -14.89 -17.66
CA VAL A 403 -6.69 -15.83 -17.89
C VAL A 403 -7.77 -15.21 -18.76
N ARG A 404 -8.42 -16.03 -19.59
CA ARG A 404 -9.60 -15.69 -20.40
C ARG A 404 -10.81 -16.45 -19.88
N LEU A 405 -11.96 -15.80 -19.82
CA LEU A 405 -13.20 -16.46 -19.41
C LEU A 405 -13.84 -17.16 -20.62
N ASP A 406 -13.80 -18.49 -20.63
CA ASP A 406 -14.60 -19.29 -21.56
C ASP A 406 -16.05 -19.31 -21.05
N ALA A 407 -16.91 -18.49 -21.65
CA ALA A 407 -18.31 -18.36 -21.29
C ALA A 407 -19.11 -19.69 -21.43
N PRO A 408 -18.98 -20.45 -22.54
CA PRO A 408 -19.55 -21.79 -22.66
C PRO A 408 -19.12 -22.77 -21.58
N ALA A 409 -17.81 -22.90 -21.31
CA ALA A 409 -17.30 -23.86 -20.34
C ALA A 409 -17.46 -23.40 -18.89
N LYS A 410 -17.73 -22.10 -18.68
CA LYS A 410 -17.70 -21.44 -17.36
C LYS A 410 -16.39 -21.75 -16.64
N ALA A 411 -15.28 -21.61 -17.34
CA ALA A 411 -13.94 -21.88 -16.81
C ALA A 411 -12.99 -20.75 -17.21
N TRP A 412 -12.02 -20.47 -16.33
CA TRP A 412 -10.89 -19.62 -16.68
C TRP A 412 -9.87 -20.46 -17.45
N GLU A 413 -9.64 -20.11 -18.70
CA GLU A 413 -8.57 -20.64 -19.51
C GLU A 413 -7.29 -19.84 -19.25
N SER A 414 -6.18 -20.52 -18.95
CA SER A 414 -4.91 -19.85 -18.69
C SER A 414 -4.14 -19.63 -19.98
N LEU A 415 -3.92 -18.37 -20.33
CA LEU A 415 -3.08 -17.94 -21.45
C LEU A 415 -1.62 -17.77 -20.99
N ILE A 416 -1.44 -17.32 -19.75
CA ILE A 416 -0.17 -17.31 -19.02
C ILE A 416 -0.45 -17.92 -17.63
N ASP A 417 0.27 -18.97 -17.28
CA ASP A 417 0.08 -19.70 -16.03
C ASP A 417 0.28 -18.80 -14.80
N SER A 418 -0.66 -18.90 -13.85
CA SER A 418 -0.56 -18.26 -12.54
C SER A 418 0.28 -19.13 -11.60
N GLU A 419 1.37 -18.57 -11.07
CA GLU A 419 2.29 -19.33 -10.22
C GLU A 419 2.40 -18.72 -8.82
N ALA A 420 2.17 -19.57 -7.80
CA ALA A 420 2.29 -19.16 -6.41
C ALA A 420 3.73 -18.80 -6.04
N GLY A 421 3.95 -17.56 -5.59
CA GLY A 421 5.28 -17.06 -5.26
C GLY A 421 6.15 -16.76 -6.48
N SER A 422 5.57 -16.68 -7.69
CA SER A 422 6.27 -16.17 -8.85
C SER A 422 6.80 -14.77 -8.59
N ASN A 423 8.02 -14.50 -9.04
CA ASN A 423 8.60 -13.16 -9.01
C ASN A 423 8.23 -12.36 -10.25
N ASP A 424 7.61 -12.99 -11.25
CA ASP A 424 7.19 -12.33 -12.48
C ASP A 424 6.02 -11.39 -12.21
N ARG A 425 5.92 -10.34 -13.00
CA ARG A 425 4.83 -9.36 -12.97
C ARG A 425 4.19 -9.31 -14.35
N VAL A 426 2.93 -9.71 -14.44
CA VAL A 426 2.11 -9.49 -15.63
C VAL A 426 1.39 -8.16 -15.48
N LEU A 427 1.52 -7.28 -16.47
CA LEU A 427 0.86 -5.98 -16.48
C LEU A 427 -0.64 -6.15 -16.69
N ARG A 428 -1.44 -5.24 -16.11
CA ARG A 428 -2.90 -5.24 -16.32
C ARG A 428 -3.20 -5.23 -17.82
N PRO A 429 -4.13 -6.07 -18.29
CA PRO A 429 -4.42 -6.18 -19.70
C PRO A 429 -5.21 -4.94 -20.13
N ALA A 430 -4.98 -4.50 -21.35
CA ALA A 430 -5.66 -3.36 -21.94
C ALA A 430 -6.17 -3.74 -23.34
N THR A 431 -7.39 -3.33 -23.65
CA THR A 431 -8.00 -3.55 -24.96
C THR A 431 -7.50 -2.54 -25.96
N LEU A 432 -7.05 -3.03 -27.12
CA LEU A 432 -6.77 -2.19 -28.28
C LEU A 432 -8.05 -2.01 -29.11
N ASP A 433 -8.82 -3.09 -29.26
CA ASP A 433 -10.09 -3.12 -29.99
C ASP A 433 -10.93 -4.37 -29.62
N THR A 434 -11.91 -4.71 -30.46
CA THR A 434 -12.79 -5.87 -30.29
C THR A 434 -12.09 -7.21 -30.39
N ASP A 435 -10.94 -7.26 -31.04
CA ASP A 435 -10.23 -8.45 -31.47
C ASP A 435 -8.79 -8.52 -30.95
N HIS A 436 -8.27 -7.44 -30.34
CA HIS A 436 -6.91 -7.35 -29.83
C HIS A 436 -6.83 -6.89 -28.37
N VAL A 437 -6.05 -7.63 -27.58
CA VAL A 437 -5.71 -7.29 -26.19
C VAL A 437 -4.20 -7.23 -26.03
N MET A 438 -3.69 -6.22 -25.33
CA MET A 438 -2.28 -6.09 -25.00
C MET A 438 -2.00 -6.29 -23.51
N THR A 439 -0.84 -6.84 -23.20
CA THR A 439 -0.29 -6.99 -21.86
C THR A 439 1.24 -7.10 -21.94
N ALA A 440 1.92 -7.36 -20.83
CA ALA A 440 3.33 -7.70 -20.82
C ALA A 440 3.67 -8.58 -19.63
N ARG A 441 4.66 -9.47 -19.79
CA ARG A 441 5.21 -10.29 -18.71
C ARG A 441 6.63 -9.85 -18.38
N ILE A 442 6.80 -9.17 -17.26
CA ILE A 442 8.11 -8.73 -16.76
C ILE A 442 8.66 -9.79 -15.82
N ARG A 443 9.68 -10.53 -16.28
CA ARG A 443 10.32 -11.58 -15.47
C ARG A 443 11.03 -10.99 -14.26
N ASN A 444 10.86 -11.61 -13.08
CA ASN A 444 11.31 -11.05 -11.79
C ASN A 444 10.83 -9.62 -11.49
N GLY A 445 9.77 -9.16 -12.17
CA GLY A 445 9.25 -7.78 -12.13
C GLY A 445 8.63 -7.33 -10.81
N ARG A 446 8.28 -8.25 -9.89
CA ARG A 446 7.61 -7.90 -8.61
C ARG A 446 8.51 -7.16 -7.64
N PHE A 447 9.78 -7.56 -7.56
CA PHE A 447 10.77 -6.96 -6.65
C PHE A 447 11.81 -6.12 -7.38
N ASN A 448 11.85 -6.22 -8.71
CA ASN A 448 12.75 -5.45 -9.56
C ASN A 448 11.93 -4.81 -10.71
N PRO A 449 11.64 -3.50 -10.66
CA PRO A 449 10.83 -2.85 -11.69
C PRO A 449 11.46 -2.96 -13.09
N PHE A 450 12.79 -3.12 -13.19
CA PHE A 450 13.51 -3.30 -14.46
C PHE A 450 13.40 -4.72 -15.04
N GLY A 451 12.95 -5.69 -14.23
CA GLY A 451 12.86 -7.10 -14.61
C GLY A 451 14.21 -7.76 -14.92
N SER A 452 14.17 -8.99 -15.41
CA SER A 452 15.32 -9.73 -15.92
C SER A 452 14.98 -10.42 -17.26
N GLY A 453 15.46 -9.91 -18.38
CA GLY A 453 15.21 -10.48 -19.71
C GLY A 453 14.85 -9.43 -20.76
N SER A 454 14.33 -9.87 -21.91
CA SER A 454 13.66 -8.98 -22.86
C SER A 454 12.30 -8.54 -22.28
N LEU A 455 11.98 -7.27 -22.47
CA LEU A 455 10.74 -6.64 -22.03
C LEU A 455 9.90 -6.45 -23.28
N ASP A 456 9.11 -7.46 -23.62
CA ASP A 456 8.33 -7.45 -24.86
C ASP A 456 6.86 -7.20 -24.53
N LEU A 457 6.22 -6.34 -25.33
CA LEU A 457 4.78 -6.18 -25.34
C LEU A 457 4.19 -7.48 -25.89
N ILE A 458 3.16 -7.99 -25.23
CA ILE A 458 2.44 -9.19 -25.64
C ILE A 458 1.08 -8.74 -26.17
N VAL A 459 0.78 -9.11 -27.40
CA VAL A 459 -0.52 -8.90 -28.04
C VAL A 459 -1.21 -10.25 -28.21
N LEU A 460 -2.52 -10.26 -28.00
CA LEU A 460 -3.39 -11.42 -28.12
C LEU A 460 -4.42 -11.04 -29.18
N SER A 461 -4.44 -11.76 -30.31
CA SER A 461 -5.38 -11.55 -31.41
C SER A 461 -6.46 -12.63 -31.40
N ARG A 462 -7.70 -12.27 -31.72
CA ARG A 462 -8.83 -13.22 -31.87
C ARG A 462 -8.57 -14.19 -33.02
N ASP A 463 -7.92 -13.75 -34.09
CA ASP A 463 -7.65 -14.56 -35.29
C ASP A 463 -6.67 -15.70 -35.00
N ASP A 464 -5.77 -15.49 -34.05
CA ASP A 464 -4.79 -16.48 -33.58
C ASP A 464 -5.18 -17.14 -32.25
N ASP A 465 -6.50 -17.29 -32.01
CA ASP A 465 -7.10 -17.96 -30.84
C ASP A 465 -6.54 -17.43 -29.50
N TRP A 466 -6.30 -16.11 -29.45
CA TRP A 466 -5.75 -15.41 -28.28
C TRP A 466 -4.41 -15.94 -27.79
N THR A 467 -3.60 -16.53 -28.67
CA THR A 467 -2.25 -16.97 -28.31
C THR A 467 -1.35 -15.77 -28.02
N PRO A 468 -0.56 -15.77 -26.93
CA PRO A 468 0.33 -14.65 -26.61
C PRO A 468 1.44 -14.47 -27.66
N GLN A 469 1.41 -13.35 -28.39
CA GLN A 469 2.41 -13.02 -29.40
C GLN A 469 3.27 -11.84 -28.96
N PRO A 470 4.61 -11.95 -29.04
CA PRO A 470 5.46 -10.81 -28.75
C PRO A 470 5.41 -9.80 -29.92
N SER A 471 5.22 -8.52 -29.59
CA SER A 471 5.15 -7.38 -30.51
C SER A 471 6.38 -6.48 -30.28
N LEU A 472 6.18 -5.20 -29.97
CA LEU A 472 7.22 -4.19 -29.74
C LEU A 472 7.95 -4.38 -28.40
N ARG A 473 9.20 -3.92 -28.35
CA ARG A 473 9.98 -3.88 -27.10
C ARG A 473 9.53 -2.72 -26.22
N LEU A 474 9.15 -3.02 -24.98
CA LEU A 474 8.69 -2.05 -24.01
C LEU A 474 9.83 -1.22 -23.41
N PRO A 475 9.53 0.04 -23.02
CA PRO A 475 10.42 0.84 -22.20
C PRO A 475 10.88 0.12 -20.93
N THR A 476 12.12 0.34 -20.52
CA THR A 476 12.64 -0.24 -19.27
C THR A 476 11.83 0.28 -18.10
N ALA A 477 11.43 -0.60 -17.18
CA ALA A 477 10.63 -0.26 -16.00
C ALA A 477 9.20 0.26 -16.28
N THR A 478 8.59 -0.16 -17.39
CA THR A 478 7.13 0.01 -17.60
C THR A 478 6.32 -0.64 -16.47
N GLU A 479 5.40 0.12 -15.90
CA GLU A 479 4.52 -0.29 -14.81
C GLU A 479 3.06 -0.48 -15.25
N ARG A 480 2.62 0.27 -16.28
CA ARG A 480 1.25 0.19 -16.78
C ARG A 480 1.18 0.60 -18.25
N LEU A 481 0.19 0.05 -18.95
CA LEU A 481 -0.20 0.41 -20.30
C LEU A 481 -1.62 0.99 -20.25
N ILE A 482 -1.85 2.10 -20.93
CA ILE A 482 -3.17 2.75 -21.00
C ILE A 482 -3.48 3.10 -22.45
N PRO A 483 -4.59 2.60 -23.02
CA PRO A 483 -5.11 3.09 -24.28
C PRO A 483 -5.78 4.46 -24.03
N VAL A 484 -5.24 5.51 -24.62
CA VAL A 484 -5.77 6.87 -24.45
C VAL A 484 -6.91 7.14 -25.43
N ASP A 485 -6.76 6.70 -26.66
CA ASP A 485 -7.80 6.69 -27.69
C ASP A 485 -7.63 5.43 -28.56
N ASP A 486 -8.39 5.35 -29.65
CA ASP A 486 -8.42 4.16 -30.51
C ASP A 486 -7.08 3.87 -31.21
N ASN A 487 -6.18 4.86 -31.28
CA ASN A 487 -4.89 4.73 -31.98
C ASN A 487 -3.67 4.95 -31.07
N THR A 488 -3.83 5.54 -29.89
CA THR A 488 -2.72 5.96 -29.03
C THR A 488 -2.62 5.13 -27.76
N VAL A 489 -1.46 4.52 -27.53
CA VAL A 489 -1.15 3.74 -26.32
C VAL A 489 -0.03 4.39 -25.53
N VAL A 490 -0.27 4.65 -24.24
CA VAL A 490 0.73 5.21 -23.33
C VAL A 490 1.27 4.14 -22.39
N ALA A 491 2.59 3.95 -22.42
CA ALA A 491 3.38 3.20 -21.47
C ALA A 491 3.90 4.11 -20.36
N ILE A 492 3.55 3.78 -19.11
CA ILE A 492 3.99 4.51 -17.92
C ILE A 492 5.22 3.83 -17.36
N ASN A 493 6.30 4.59 -17.21
CA ASN A 493 7.52 4.16 -16.53
C ASN A 493 7.70 4.94 -15.23
N THR A 494 8.56 4.44 -14.35
CA THR A 494 9.07 5.09 -13.14
C THR A 494 9.56 6.53 -13.35
N ALA A 495 10.06 6.88 -14.54
CA ALA A 495 10.67 8.18 -14.82
C ALA A 495 10.04 8.97 -15.97
N ASP A 496 9.22 8.33 -16.82
CA ASP A 496 8.72 8.94 -18.05
C ASP A 496 7.35 8.37 -18.47
N LEU A 497 6.64 9.11 -19.32
CA LEU A 497 5.45 8.65 -20.05
C LEU A 497 5.81 8.56 -21.52
N LEU A 498 5.65 7.37 -22.12
CA LEU A 498 5.97 7.16 -23.52
C LEU A 498 4.73 6.70 -24.28
N THR A 499 4.50 7.26 -25.46
CA THR A 499 3.39 6.89 -26.35
C THR A 499 3.87 6.06 -27.53
N THR A 500 2.99 5.21 -28.05
CA THR A 500 3.16 4.51 -29.32
C THR A 500 1.80 4.39 -30.02
N ASN A 501 1.82 4.08 -31.31
CA ASN A 501 0.60 3.96 -32.11
C ASN A 501 0.13 2.49 -32.16
N ARG A 502 -1.18 2.28 -32.18
CA ARG A 502 -1.80 0.95 -32.30
C ARG A 502 -1.36 0.26 -33.59
N ASN A 503 -1.33 0.99 -34.71
CA ASN A 503 -0.87 0.44 -35.99
C ASN A 503 0.54 -0.12 -35.90
N ALA A 504 1.47 0.56 -35.20
CA ALA A 504 2.83 0.06 -35.03
C ALA A 504 2.88 -1.22 -34.16
N ILE A 505 1.96 -1.36 -33.20
CA ILE A 505 1.82 -2.57 -32.38
C ILE A 505 1.31 -3.76 -33.22
N LEU A 506 0.32 -3.53 -34.09
CA LEU A 506 -0.29 -4.56 -34.94
C LEU A 506 0.61 -4.94 -36.13
N GLU A 507 1.28 -3.97 -36.77
CA GLU A 507 2.25 -4.23 -37.83
C GLU A 507 3.41 -5.13 -37.36
N ALA A 508 3.82 -4.99 -36.09
CA ALA A 508 4.89 -5.78 -35.51
C ALA A 508 4.53 -7.28 -35.36
N ILE A 509 3.24 -7.62 -35.27
CA ILE A 509 2.74 -9.00 -35.27
C ILE A 509 2.35 -9.49 -36.68
N GLY A 510 2.36 -8.60 -37.67
CA GLY A 510 2.15 -8.93 -39.08
C GLY A 510 0.70 -8.81 -39.57
N GLU A 511 -0.16 -8.11 -38.83
CA GLU A 511 -1.52 -7.75 -39.26
C GLU A 511 -1.50 -6.42 -40.05
N GLU A 512 -2.14 -6.40 -41.23
CA GLU A 512 -2.34 -5.18 -42.02
C GLU A 512 -3.60 -4.46 -41.51
N ALA A 513 -3.50 -3.15 -41.21
CA ALA A 513 -4.60 -2.36 -40.68
C ALA A 513 -5.78 -2.29 -41.67
N SER A 514 -7.00 -2.40 -41.17
CA SER A 514 -8.22 -2.12 -41.94
C SER A 514 -8.28 -0.63 -42.26
N GLU A 515 -7.95 -0.25 -43.49
CA GLU A 515 -8.24 1.10 -44.01
C GLU A 515 -9.76 1.28 -44.11
N ASP A 516 -10.27 2.34 -43.48
CA ASP A 516 -11.66 2.78 -43.53
C ASP A 516 -11.97 3.33 -44.94
N ASP A 517 -13.13 2.96 -45.49
CA ASP A 517 -13.56 3.21 -46.86
C ASP A 517 -13.57 4.72 -47.20
N GLY A 518 -12.71 5.14 -48.14
CA GLY A 518 -12.63 6.53 -48.58
C GLY A 518 -12.00 6.73 -49.97
N ASP A 519 -12.88 6.82 -50.96
CA ASP A 519 -12.71 7.30 -52.34
C ASP A 519 -12.14 6.35 -53.42
N GLU A 520 -13.05 5.99 -54.33
CA GLU A 520 -12.80 5.45 -55.66
C GLU A 520 -11.92 6.40 -56.50
N THR A 521 -10.89 5.86 -57.16
CA THR A 521 -10.75 5.83 -58.63
C THR A 521 -9.28 5.62 -59.02
N SER A 522 -8.95 4.47 -59.60
CA SER A 522 -8.44 4.42 -60.98
C SER A 522 -8.27 2.99 -61.46
N GLU A 523 -8.78 2.79 -62.66
CA GLU A 523 -8.95 1.54 -63.39
C GLU A 523 -7.61 0.85 -63.72
N ASN A 524 -7.60 -0.48 -63.63
CA ASN A 524 -7.10 -1.31 -64.72
C ASN A 524 -7.64 -2.74 -64.64
N GLU A 525 -8.51 -3.07 -65.59
CA GLU A 525 -8.99 -4.42 -65.90
C GLU A 525 -7.88 -5.25 -66.56
N ASN A 526 -7.57 -6.44 -66.05
CA ASN A 526 -8.09 -7.69 -66.63
C ASN A 526 -7.62 -8.97 -65.90
N SER A 527 -8.62 -9.71 -65.42
CA SER A 527 -8.81 -11.17 -65.43
C SER A 527 -7.61 -12.13 -65.37
N ASP A 528 -7.51 -12.88 -64.27
CA ASP A 528 -8.02 -14.26 -64.29
C ASP A 528 -8.36 -14.76 -62.88
N GLU A 529 -9.57 -15.28 -62.74
CA GLU A 529 -10.20 -15.71 -61.50
C GLU A 529 -10.06 -17.23 -61.32
N THR A 530 -10.05 -17.66 -60.06
CA THR A 530 -10.28 -19.01 -59.52
C THR A 530 -9.11 -20.00 -59.45
N THR A 531 -8.51 -20.10 -58.26
CA THR A 531 -8.76 -21.25 -57.37
C THR A 531 -8.45 -20.86 -55.92
N LYS A 532 -9.50 -20.56 -55.12
CA LYS A 532 -9.43 -20.50 -53.65
C LYS A 532 -8.99 -21.85 -53.12
N THR A 533 -7.68 -22.02 -52.90
CA THR A 533 -7.14 -23.14 -52.15
C THR A 533 -6.85 -22.65 -50.74
N ARG A 534 -7.58 -23.23 -49.78
CA ARG A 534 -7.33 -23.16 -48.33
C ARG A 534 -5.84 -23.01 -48.04
N ALA A 535 -5.42 -21.82 -47.59
CA ALA A 535 -4.09 -21.62 -47.04
C ALA A 535 -4.05 -22.30 -45.67
N ARG A 536 -3.53 -23.52 -45.73
CA ARG A 536 -3.05 -24.35 -44.64
C ARG A 536 -2.09 -23.52 -43.77
N VAL A 537 -2.25 -23.67 -42.45
CA VAL A 537 -1.29 -23.25 -41.42
C VAL A 537 0.12 -23.64 -41.86
N ASP A 538 0.91 -22.66 -42.28
CA ASP A 538 2.34 -22.81 -42.49
C ASP A 538 3.05 -22.22 -41.27
N ASN A 539 3.48 -23.12 -40.37
CA ASN A 539 4.50 -22.86 -39.35
C ASN A 539 5.84 -22.54 -40.03
N SER A 540 5.91 -21.42 -40.74
CA SER A 540 7.12 -21.02 -41.42
C SER A 540 8.05 -20.31 -40.43
N VAL A 541 9.26 -20.86 -40.32
CA VAL A 541 10.43 -20.23 -39.66
C VAL A 541 10.67 -18.80 -40.17
N GLY A 542 10.09 -18.44 -41.33
CA GLY A 542 10.11 -17.10 -41.91
C GLY A 542 9.30 -16.04 -41.15
N ALA A 543 8.11 -16.37 -40.62
CA ALA A 543 7.33 -15.41 -39.80
C ALA A 543 8.03 -15.13 -38.46
N TRP A 544 8.54 -16.19 -37.83
CA TRP A 544 9.38 -16.10 -36.63
C TRP A 544 10.71 -15.36 -36.87
N LEU A 545 11.36 -15.56 -38.04
CA LEU A 545 12.56 -14.81 -38.43
C LEU A 545 12.26 -13.34 -38.73
N LYS A 546 11.10 -13.02 -39.31
CA LYS A 546 10.68 -11.64 -39.60
C LYS A 546 10.42 -10.88 -38.28
N ALA A 547 9.78 -11.53 -37.31
CA ALA A 547 9.61 -11.03 -35.93
C ALA A 547 10.96 -10.88 -35.19
N LEU A 548 11.91 -11.81 -35.39
CA LEU A 548 13.26 -11.67 -34.83
C LEU A 548 14.06 -10.52 -35.42
N VAL A 549 13.87 -10.21 -36.71
CA VAL A 549 14.56 -9.12 -37.41
C VAL A 549 13.98 -7.76 -37.01
N THR A 550 12.67 -7.64 -36.76
CA THR A 550 12.07 -6.44 -36.16
C THR A 550 12.48 -6.29 -34.68
N MET A 551 12.65 -7.40 -33.96
CA MET A 551 13.21 -7.43 -32.59
C MET A 551 14.71 -7.08 -32.50
N GLN A 552 15.44 -7.05 -33.62
CA GLN A 552 16.87 -6.72 -33.67
C GLN A 552 17.12 -5.20 -33.81
N GLY A 553 16.07 -4.38 -33.90
CA GLY A 553 16.13 -2.91 -33.87
C GLY A 553 16.58 -2.35 -32.51
N GLY A 554 17.16 -1.15 -32.52
CA GLY A 554 17.66 -0.45 -31.33
C GLY A 554 16.60 -0.20 -30.25
N ALA A 555 17.05 0.19 -29.06
CA ALA A 555 16.24 0.35 -27.86
C ALA A 555 14.95 1.17 -28.10
N THR A 556 13.78 0.51 -27.99
CA THR A 556 12.46 1.15 -27.77
C THR A 556 12.09 2.28 -28.76
N GLU A 557 12.62 2.28 -29.98
CA GLU A 557 12.49 3.41 -30.93
C GLU A 557 11.03 3.75 -31.28
N SER A 558 10.11 2.78 -31.17
CA SER A 558 8.67 2.96 -31.39
C SER A 558 7.92 3.67 -30.26
N PHE A 559 8.56 3.88 -29.10
CA PHE A 559 7.99 4.58 -27.96
C PHE A 559 8.60 5.98 -27.83
N VAL A 560 7.76 7.01 -27.92
CA VAL A 560 8.18 8.42 -27.90
C VAL A 560 7.74 9.07 -26.58
N SER A 561 8.64 9.77 -25.89
CA SER A 561 8.30 10.49 -24.65
C SER A 561 7.31 11.62 -24.92
N ILE A 562 6.25 11.68 -24.11
CA ILE A 562 5.22 12.73 -24.19
C ILE A 562 5.43 13.84 -23.16
N LEU A 563 6.33 13.64 -22.18
CA LEU A 563 6.53 14.60 -21.10
C LEU A 563 7.28 15.86 -21.58
N PRO A 564 6.80 17.06 -21.22
CA PRO A 564 7.59 18.28 -21.39
C PRO A 564 8.92 18.22 -20.63
N SER A 565 9.96 18.87 -21.16
CA SER A 565 11.31 18.83 -20.58
C SER A 565 11.41 19.40 -19.15
N ASP A 566 10.43 20.18 -18.70
CA ASP A 566 10.36 20.74 -17.35
C ASP A 566 9.58 19.85 -16.35
N VAL A 567 8.98 18.74 -16.82
CA VAL A 567 8.23 17.80 -15.99
C VAL A 567 9.11 16.60 -15.63
N VAL A 568 9.24 16.35 -14.32
CA VAL A 568 9.96 15.18 -13.79
C VAL A 568 8.99 14.33 -12.99
N LEU A 569 8.83 13.06 -13.37
CA LEU A 569 8.08 12.11 -12.56
C LEU A 569 8.86 11.82 -11.27
N SER A 570 8.23 12.12 -10.15
CA SER A 570 8.70 11.83 -8.79
C SER A 570 7.58 11.08 -8.07
N PRO A 571 7.78 9.82 -7.67
CA PRO A 571 6.73 9.06 -7.05
C PRO A 571 6.42 9.56 -5.63
N PRO A 572 5.21 9.28 -5.13
CA PRO A 572 4.14 8.53 -5.81
C PRO A 572 3.55 9.32 -6.99
N THR A 573 3.59 8.71 -8.18
CA THR A 573 2.96 9.24 -9.38
C THR A 573 1.59 8.56 -9.52
N ARG A 574 0.64 9.27 -10.11
CA ARG A 574 -0.62 8.72 -10.56
C ARG A 574 -0.98 9.36 -11.88
N VAL A 575 -1.31 8.53 -12.86
CA VAL A 575 -1.89 8.98 -14.13
C VAL A 575 -3.35 8.56 -14.19
N SER A 576 -4.24 9.46 -14.58
CA SER A 576 -5.63 9.15 -14.94
C SER A 576 -5.88 9.60 -16.37
N LYS A 577 -6.48 8.72 -17.18
CA LYS A 577 -7.14 9.13 -18.42
C LYS A 577 -8.38 9.96 -18.07
N ILE A 578 -8.64 11.01 -18.84
CA ILE A 578 -9.89 11.76 -18.80
C ILE A 578 -10.93 10.95 -19.57
N LEU A 579 -12.09 10.69 -18.98
CA LEU A 579 -13.18 9.96 -19.65
C LEU A 579 -13.54 10.65 -20.98
N ASP A 580 -13.64 9.88 -22.06
CA ASP A 580 -14.00 10.30 -23.42
C ASP A 580 -13.14 11.42 -24.06
N GLU A 581 -12.00 11.78 -23.45
CA GLU A 581 -11.02 12.72 -24.00
C GLU A 581 -9.65 12.05 -24.14
N SER A 582 -8.86 12.43 -25.14
CA SER A 582 -7.47 11.98 -25.31
C SER A 582 -6.49 12.63 -24.31
N GLY A 583 -6.98 13.31 -23.28
CA GLY A 583 -6.18 13.99 -22.27
C GLY A 583 -5.81 13.11 -21.06
N LEU A 584 -4.72 13.47 -20.40
CA LEU A 584 -4.25 12.82 -19.17
C LEU A 584 -4.14 13.82 -18.02
N VAL A 585 -4.50 13.37 -16.82
CA VAL A 585 -4.20 14.09 -15.57
C VAL A 585 -3.10 13.34 -14.83
N LEU A 586 -1.99 14.05 -14.60
CA LEU A 586 -0.81 13.56 -13.91
C LEU A 586 -0.77 14.16 -12.50
N LEU A 587 -0.64 13.31 -11.50
CA LEU A 587 -0.38 13.71 -10.12
C LEU A 587 0.98 13.16 -9.68
N THR A 588 1.93 14.06 -9.44
CA THR A 588 3.32 13.72 -9.09
C THR A 588 3.68 14.38 -7.78
N GLY A 589 3.84 13.58 -6.71
CA GLY A 589 4.03 14.11 -5.35
C GLY A 589 2.89 15.05 -4.95
N ASP A 590 3.19 16.33 -4.82
CA ASP A 590 2.21 17.38 -4.51
C ASP A 590 1.84 18.24 -5.74
N ARG A 591 2.12 17.80 -6.97
CA ARG A 591 1.81 18.58 -8.20
C ARG A 591 0.81 17.85 -9.06
N MET A 592 -0.28 18.51 -9.42
CA MET A 592 -1.25 18.02 -10.40
C MET A 592 -1.15 18.81 -11.70
N GLN A 593 -1.15 18.11 -12.82
CA GLN A 593 -0.96 18.66 -14.17
C GLN A 593 -1.92 18.00 -15.14
N ARG A 594 -2.44 18.78 -16.09
CA ARG A 594 -3.23 18.28 -17.23
C ARG A 594 -2.36 18.33 -18.48
N LEU A 595 -2.31 17.22 -19.20
CA LEU A 595 -1.57 17.05 -20.45
C LEU A 595 -2.56 16.71 -21.57
N GLU A 596 -2.40 17.36 -22.70
CA GLU A 596 -3.22 17.12 -23.90
C GLU A 596 -2.33 16.86 -25.13
N PRO A 597 -2.77 15.98 -26.04
CA PRO A 597 -2.01 15.67 -27.25
C PRO A 597 -1.91 16.89 -28.17
N THR A 598 -0.71 17.14 -28.67
CA THR A 598 -0.43 18.24 -29.60
C THR A 598 -0.61 17.75 -31.04
N GLY A 599 -1.80 17.95 -31.64
CA GLY A 599 -2.10 17.56 -33.02
C GLY A 599 -2.78 16.18 -33.18
N ALA A 600 -3.12 15.81 -34.43
CA ALA A 600 -3.97 14.66 -34.74
C ALA A 600 -3.31 13.28 -34.52
N ASP A 601 -1.98 13.18 -34.68
CA ASP A 601 -1.27 11.89 -34.62
C ASP A 601 -0.70 11.57 -33.22
N ALA A 602 -0.93 12.43 -32.21
CA ALA A 602 -0.45 12.31 -30.83
C ALA A 602 1.06 11.98 -30.64
N SER A 603 1.85 11.99 -31.72
CA SER A 603 3.25 11.59 -31.77
C SER A 603 4.16 12.79 -31.48
N GLY A 604 4.43 13.03 -30.21
CA GLY A 604 5.33 14.10 -29.77
C GLY A 604 5.10 14.52 -28.33
N THR A 605 5.75 15.61 -27.92
CA THR A 605 5.55 16.21 -26.60
C THR A 605 4.14 16.78 -26.48
N TRP A 606 3.43 16.38 -25.43
CA TRP A 606 2.09 16.86 -25.15
C TRP A 606 2.13 18.23 -24.48
N GLU A 607 1.13 19.07 -24.77
CA GLU A 607 1.05 20.40 -24.19
C GLU A 607 0.47 20.32 -22.77
N MET A 608 1.08 21.06 -21.85
CA MET A 608 0.58 21.18 -20.48
C MET A 608 -0.37 22.38 -20.40
N THR A 609 -1.67 22.10 -20.29
CA THR A 609 -2.71 23.15 -20.30
C THR A 609 -2.99 23.74 -18.91
N ALA A 610 -2.82 22.95 -17.85
CA ALA A 610 -3.04 23.39 -16.47
C ALA A 610 -2.07 22.75 -15.48
N ARG A 611 -1.72 23.48 -14.42
CA ARG A 611 -0.84 23.03 -13.33
C ARG A 611 -1.30 23.63 -12.00
N VAL A 612 -1.38 22.80 -10.96
CA VAL A 612 -1.65 23.22 -9.58
C VAL A 612 -0.76 22.46 -8.61
N ASN A 613 -0.29 23.15 -7.57
CA ASN A 613 0.38 22.49 -6.45
C ASN A 613 -0.66 22.18 -5.38
N LEU A 614 -0.80 20.90 -5.05
CA LEU A 614 -1.58 20.43 -3.92
C LEU A 614 -0.91 20.84 -2.61
N LYS A 615 -1.73 21.11 -1.60
CA LYS A 615 -1.23 21.33 -0.25
C LYS A 615 -0.59 20.04 0.27
N ARG A 616 0.67 20.12 0.68
CA ARG A 616 1.41 19.00 1.25
C ARG A 616 0.73 18.52 2.52
N GLU A 617 0.28 17.27 2.52
CA GLU A 617 -0.41 16.62 3.65
C GLU A 617 0.44 15.47 4.19
N SER A 618 0.41 15.28 5.51
CA SER A 618 1.31 14.38 6.25
C SER A 618 0.95 12.90 6.13
N ASP A 619 -0.06 12.53 5.35
CA ASP A 619 -0.47 11.14 5.14
C ASP A 619 0.44 10.45 4.12
N ARG A 620 0.87 9.22 4.39
CA ARG A 620 1.73 8.43 3.48
C ARG A 620 0.94 7.49 2.57
N ALA A 621 -0.39 7.45 2.69
CA ALA A 621 -1.21 6.73 1.73
C ALA A 621 -1.01 7.28 0.31
N SER A 622 -1.00 6.37 -0.66
CA SER A 622 -0.90 6.75 -2.07
C SER A 622 -2.17 7.46 -2.53
N HIS A 623 -2.00 8.42 -3.43
CA HIS A 623 -3.14 9.10 -4.05
C HIS A 623 -3.96 8.12 -4.89
N VAL A 624 -5.27 8.32 -4.91
CA VAL A 624 -6.22 7.72 -5.83
C VAL A 624 -6.85 8.86 -6.59
N ILE A 625 -6.81 8.81 -7.92
CA ILE A 625 -7.34 9.87 -8.78
C ILE A 625 -8.27 9.28 -9.83
N ALA A 626 -9.30 10.02 -10.18
CA ALA A 626 -10.12 9.78 -11.35
C ALA A 626 -10.47 11.13 -12.00
N ALA A 627 -10.50 11.16 -13.32
CA ALA A 627 -10.78 12.36 -14.11
C ALA A 627 -11.96 12.12 -15.05
N SER A 628 -12.98 12.97 -14.96
CA SER A 628 -14.03 13.15 -15.97
C SER A 628 -13.80 14.47 -16.73
N PRO A 629 -14.52 14.73 -17.84
CA PRO A 629 -14.43 16.00 -18.57
C PRO A 629 -14.69 17.24 -17.69
N ARG A 630 -15.43 17.06 -16.59
CA ARG A 630 -15.86 18.15 -15.71
C ARG A 630 -15.11 18.21 -14.39
N TRP A 631 -14.82 17.05 -13.78
CA TRP A 631 -14.27 16.98 -12.43
C TRP A 631 -13.06 16.05 -12.35
N VAL A 632 -12.06 16.46 -11.57
CA VAL A 632 -10.97 15.60 -11.11
C VAL A 632 -11.15 15.39 -9.61
N VAL A 633 -11.31 14.14 -9.19
CA VAL A 633 -11.48 13.78 -7.79
C VAL A 633 -10.20 13.09 -7.30
N VAL A 634 -9.67 13.59 -6.18
CA VAL A 634 -8.46 13.05 -5.54
C VAL A 634 -8.80 12.57 -4.14
N ALA A 635 -8.45 11.32 -3.86
CA ALA A 635 -8.49 10.73 -2.54
C ALA A 635 -7.07 10.39 -2.08
N ARG A 636 -6.81 10.47 -0.77
CA ARG A 636 -5.54 10.05 -0.17
C ARG A 636 -5.80 9.51 1.22
N GLY A 637 -5.62 8.20 1.41
CA GLY A 637 -5.77 7.58 2.72
C GLY A 637 -7.10 7.92 3.39
N ASP A 638 -7.01 8.38 4.64
CA ASP A 638 -8.14 8.78 5.46
C ASP A 638 -8.33 10.32 5.46
N LEU A 639 -7.86 11.02 4.43
CA LEU A 639 -8.09 12.46 4.26
C LEU A 639 -9.41 12.73 3.50
N PRO A 640 -9.96 13.97 3.60
CA PRO A 640 -11.11 14.38 2.79
C PRO A 640 -10.87 14.20 1.29
N LEU A 641 -11.87 13.72 0.56
CA LEU A 641 -11.79 13.64 -0.91
C LEU A 641 -11.91 15.05 -1.47
N LYS A 642 -10.94 15.46 -2.29
CA LYS A 642 -10.91 16.81 -2.88
C LYS A 642 -11.41 16.77 -4.32
N ILE A 643 -12.15 17.80 -4.68
CA ILE A 643 -12.78 17.96 -5.98
C ILE A 643 -12.16 19.18 -6.67
N TYR A 644 -11.66 18.96 -7.86
CA TYR A 644 -11.05 19.98 -8.72
C TYR A 644 -11.83 20.09 -10.02
N ASP A 645 -11.87 21.28 -10.58
CA ASP A 645 -12.37 21.50 -11.93
C ASP A 645 -11.40 20.86 -12.94
N ALA A 646 -11.90 20.05 -13.88
CA ALA A 646 -11.02 19.29 -14.78
C ALA A 646 -10.24 20.17 -15.77
N THR A 647 -10.74 21.35 -16.12
CA THR A 647 -10.09 22.25 -17.10
C THR A 647 -9.04 23.13 -16.46
N THR A 648 -9.36 23.74 -15.32
CA THR A 648 -8.50 24.72 -14.64
C THR A 648 -7.67 24.11 -13.51
N LEU A 649 -8.00 22.89 -13.08
CA LEU A 649 -7.44 22.22 -11.88
C LEU A 649 -7.58 23.05 -10.59
N ARG A 650 -8.51 24.00 -10.56
CA ARG A 650 -8.79 24.78 -9.35
C ARG A 650 -9.63 23.97 -8.39
N PHE A 651 -9.36 24.11 -7.10
CA PHE A 651 -10.14 23.47 -6.04
C PHE A 651 -11.57 24.05 -6.00
N VAL A 652 -12.58 23.17 -5.99
CA VAL A 652 -14.01 23.57 -6.02
C VAL A 652 -14.80 23.03 -4.83
N GLY A 653 -14.30 21.98 -4.18
CA GLY A 653 -15.00 21.38 -3.05
C GLY A 653 -14.30 20.17 -2.45
N GLN A 654 -14.89 19.61 -1.40
CA GLN A 654 -14.39 18.39 -0.76
C GLN A 654 -15.52 17.61 -0.12
N TRP A 655 -15.31 16.31 0.06
CA TRP A 655 -16.15 15.45 0.89
C TRP A 655 -15.41 15.13 2.19
N ASP A 656 -15.95 15.65 3.30
CA ASP A 656 -15.31 15.56 4.61
C ASP A 656 -15.16 14.11 5.08
N HIS A 657 -14.03 13.81 5.72
CA HIS A 657 -13.66 12.44 6.09
C HIS A 657 -14.71 11.76 6.98
N ASP A 658 -15.23 12.46 7.99
CA ASP A 658 -16.15 11.86 8.97
C ASP A 658 -17.52 11.59 8.35
N GLU A 659 -17.99 12.49 7.48
CA GLU A 659 -19.22 12.29 6.70
C GLU A 659 -19.07 11.10 5.76
N ARG A 660 -17.97 11.06 5.01
CA ARG A 660 -17.63 9.94 4.14
C ARG A 660 -17.61 8.62 4.91
N ARG A 661 -16.89 8.54 6.03
CA ARG A 661 -16.73 7.30 6.82
C ARG A 661 -18.06 6.80 7.38
N SER A 662 -19.01 7.69 7.66
CA SER A 662 -20.35 7.31 8.10
C SER A 662 -21.20 6.66 7.00
N ILE A 663 -20.89 6.92 5.73
CA ILE A 663 -21.67 6.47 4.55
C ILE A 663 -20.94 5.36 3.77
N VAL A 664 -19.61 5.48 3.66
CA VAL A 664 -18.68 4.61 2.92
C VAL A 664 -17.52 4.24 3.85
N SER A 665 -17.44 2.96 4.22
CA SER A 665 -16.39 2.44 5.10
C SER A 665 -15.12 2.08 4.33
N GLY A 666 -13.98 2.10 5.03
CA GLY A 666 -12.66 1.73 4.49
C GLY A 666 -11.94 2.88 3.80
N THR A 667 -10.67 2.64 3.47
CA THR A 667 -9.78 3.60 2.81
C THR A 667 -9.92 3.47 1.28
N PRO A 668 -10.01 4.57 0.51
CA PRO A 668 -10.01 4.55 -0.95
C PRO A 668 -8.82 3.78 -1.54
N LEU A 669 -9.07 2.88 -2.50
CA LEU A 669 -8.04 2.10 -3.19
C LEU A 669 -7.99 2.40 -4.69
N GLU A 670 -9.15 2.59 -5.30
CA GLU A 670 -9.30 2.76 -6.73
C GLU A 670 -10.55 3.58 -7.01
N MET A 671 -10.47 4.45 -8.00
CA MET A 671 -11.58 5.30 -8.42
C MET A 671 -11.64 5.30 -9.94
N VAL A 672 -12.83 5.19 -10.49
CA VAL A 672 -13.06 5.15 -11.95
C VAL A 672 -14.17 6.13 -12.30
N ALA A 673 -13.92 7.03 -13.25
CA ALA A 673 -14.95 7.92 -13.77
C ALA A 673 -15.90 7.12 -14.69
N ILE A 674 -17.21 7.28 -14.47
CA ILE A 674 -18.26 6.59 -15.24
C ILE A 674 -19.01 7.59 -16.13
N SER A 675 -19.20 8.82 -15.64
CA SER A 675 -19.74 9.95 -16.39
C SER A 675 -19.10 11.26 -15.92
N ASP A 676 -19.55 12.38 -16.46
CA ASP A 676 -19.12 13.72 -16.05
C ASP A 676 -19.21 13.95 -14.53
N GLN A 677 -20.22 13.41 -13.86
CA GLN A 677 -20.49 13.64 -12.44
C GLN A 677 -20.41 12.39 -11.57
N CYS A 678 -20.43 11.19 -12.16
CA CYS A 678 -20.48 9.92 -11.45
C CYS A 678 -19.13 9.18 -11.47
N PHE A 679 -18.74 8.65 -10.30
CA PHE A 679 -17.52 7.88 -10.11
C PHE A 679 -17.81 6.59 -9.34
N LEU A 680 -17.07 5.52 -9.63
CA LEU A 680 -16.97 4.35 -8.76
C LEU A 680 -15.85 4.56 -7.77
N LEU A 681 -16.12 4.31 -6.50
CA LEU A 681 -15.13 4.34 -5.43
C LEU A 681 -15.02 2.96 -4.79
N ARG A 682 -13.92 2.26 -5.04
CA ARG A 682 -13.58 1.00 -4.38
C ARG A 682 -12.75 1.28 -3.14
N THR A 683 -13.13 0.68 -2.02
CA THR A 683 -12.44 0.86 -0.74
C THR A 683 -11.86 -0.44 -0.20
N SER A 684 -10.98 -0.32 0.79
CA SER A 684 -10.30 -1.44 1.43
C SER A 684 -11.22 -2.38 2.20
N SER A 685 -12.44 -1.94 2.54
CA SER A 685 -13.48 -2.80 3.15
C SER A 685 -14.04 -3.86 2.19
N GLY A 686 -13.76 -3.75 0.89
CA GLY A 686 -14.26 -4.68 -0.13
C GLY A 686 -15.63 -4.34 -0.67
N HIS A 687 -16.05 -3.09 -0.50
CA HIS A 687 -17.21 -2.54 -1.17
C HIS A 687 -16.77 -1.58 -2.28
N CYS A 688 -17.68 -1.39 -3.22
CA CYS A 688 -17.58 -0.38 -4.25
C CYS A 688 -18.88 0.42 -4.22
N ASP A 689 -18.75 1.72 -4.00
CA ASP A 689 -19.86 2.65 -3.90
C ASP A 689 -19.84 3.58 -5.11
N MET A 690 -21.00 3.81 -5.72
CA MET A 690 -21.18 4.79 -6.78
C MET A 690 -21.46 6.14 -6.14
N ILE A 691 -20.64 7.13 -6.49
CA ILE A 691 -20.65 8.46 -5.90
C ILE A 691 -20.86 9.53 -6.97
N GLU A 692 -21.50 10.63 -6.59
CA GLU A 692 -21.87 11.73 -7.48
C GLU A 692 -21.37 13.05 -6.92
N VAL A 693 -20.75 13.86 -7.77
CA VAL A 693 -20.37 15.24 -7.43
C VAL A 693 -21.57 16.15 -7.59
N ILE A 694 -22.04 16.73 -6.48
CA ILE A 694 -23.21 17.61 -6.42
C ILE A 694 -22.85 18.98 -5.86
N LYS A 695 -23.70 19.98 -6.14
CA LYS A 695 -23.56 21.30 -5.52
C LYS A 695 -23.94 21.23 -4.04
N ASN A 696 -23.16 21.89 -3.18
CA ASN A 696 -23.45 21.97 -1.76
C ASN A 696 -24.61 22.96 -1.52
N GLU A 697 -25.78 22.45 -1.16
CA GLU A 697 -26.99 23.27 -0.93
C GLU A 697 -26.99 24.00 0.44
N ASN A 698 -26.06 23.65 1.34
CA ASN A 698 -26.01 24.16 2.71
C ASN A 698 -25.15 25.42 2.90
N GLU A 699 -24.52 25.95 1.84
CA GLU A 699 -23.66 27.14 1.92
C GLU A 699 -24.40 28.37 1.34
N PRO A 700 -24.57 29.47 2.09
CA PRO A 700 -25.31 30.64 1.60
C PRO A 700 -24.54 31.30 0.45
N VAL A 701 -25.20 31.42 -0.70
CA VAL A 701 -24.68 32.15 -1.88
C VAL A 701 -24.45 33.61 -1.49
N LEU A 702 -23.22 33.99 -1.19
CA LEU A 702 -22.83 35.40 -1.17
C LEU A 702 -22.80 35.89 -2.62
N LEU A 703 -23.75 36.76 -2.95
CA LEU A 703 -23.85 37.48 -4.22
C LEU A 703 -22.56 38.29 -4.44
N GLU A 704 -21.66 37.79 -5.30
CA GLU A 704 -20.55 38.59 -5.83
C GLU A 704 -21.14 39.66 -6.75
N THR A 705 -21.04 40.94 -6.36
CA THR A 705 -21.25 42.07 -7.26
C THR A 705 -20.08 42.13 -8.26
N PRO A 706 -20.33 42.38 -9.56
CA PRO A 706 -19.26 42.42 -10.54
C PRO A 706 -18.40 43.67 -10.31
N ARG A 707 -17.10 43.50 -10.14
CA ARG A 707 -16.12 44.59 -10.21
C ARG A 707 -15.32 44.45 -11.50
N ASP A 708 -15.29 45.56 -12.23
CA ASP A 708 -14.74 45.73 -13.57
C ASP A 708 -13.26 45.35 -13.73
N SER A 709 -12.99 44.79 -14.92
CA SER A 709 -11.82 44.85 -15.81
C SER A 709 -10.40 45.18 -15.29
N ASP A 710 -9.46 44.40 -15.84
CA ASP A 710 -8.06 44.72 -16.18
C ASP A 710 -7.02 44.90 -15.05
N ALA A 711 -6.27 43.83 -14.73
CA ALA A 711 -4.84 43.92 -14.40
C ALA A 711 -4.13 42.55 -14.49
N ALA A 712 -2.90 42.59 -15.00
CA ALA A 712 -2.05 41.48 -15.45
C ALA A 712 -1.39 40.63 -14.35
N PHE A 713 -0.82 39.50 -14.79
CA PHE A 713 0.14 38.63 -14.10
C PHE A 713 1.20 39.41 -13.29
N GLU A 714 1.30 39.16 -11.97
CA GLU A 714 2.54 38.81 -11.23
C GLU A 714 2.34 38.73 -9.70
N SER A 715 2.87 37.64 -9.13
CA SER A 715 3.50 37.44 -7.80
C SER A 715 2.88 37.86 -6.44
N GLU A 716 3.07 36.91 -5.50
CA GLU A 716 3.29 37.01 -4.04
C GLU A 716 2.12 36.83 -3.05
N GLU A 717 2.38 35.89 -2.12
CA GLU A 717 1.55 35.40 -1.02
C GLU A 717 1.24 36.49 0.02
N THR A 718 0.03 36.45 0.59
CA THR A 718 -0.16 36.92 1.97
C THR A 718 -1.25 36.13 2.70
N ASN A 719 -0.80 35.50 3.79
CA ASN A 719 -1.47 35.01 5.00
C ASN A 719 -2.99 35.09 5.17
N ALA A 720 -3.53 33.94 5.59
CA ALA A 720 -4.65 33.69 6.53
C ALA A 720 -6.07 34.20 6.17
N ASP A 721 -7.04 33.30 6.31
CA ASP A 721 -8.49 33.54 6.40
C ASP A 721 -9.33 33.83 5.14
N ASN A 722 -8.95 33.34 3.96
CA ASN A 722 -9.86 33.31 2.80
C ASN A 722 -10.33 31.90 2.35
N THR A 723 -10.10 30.87 3.17
CA THR A 723 -10.46 29.48 2.83
C THR A 723 -11.94 29.14 3.08
N GLU A 724 -12.71 30.02 3.73
CA GLU A 724 -14.15 29.81 3.96
C GLU A 724 -15.02 30.10 2.72
N SER A 725 -14.49 30.70 1.64
CA SER A 725 -15.38 31.33 0.65
C SER A 725 -15.84 30.49 -0.56
N LYS A 726 -15.42 29.24 -0.79
CA LYS A 726 -16.00 28.41 -1.89
C LYS A 726 -15.91 26.89 -1.62
N ARG A 727 -16.76 26.30 -0.76
CA ARG A 727 -17.05 24.85 -0.78
C ARG A 727 -18.31 24.58 -1.60
N LEU A 728 -18.27 24.97 -2.88
CA LEU A 728 -19.43 24.93 -3.78
C LEU A 728 -19.88 23.50 -4.12
N MET A 729 -18.98 22.51 -4.08
CA MET A 729 -19.26 21.12 -4.46
C MET A 729 -18.98 20.15 -3.30
N THR A 730 -19.79 19.10 -3.21
CA THR A 730 -19.63 17.98 -2.28
C THR A 730 -19.97 16.67 -3.00
N ILE A 731 -19.83 15.52 -2.32
CA ILE A 731 -20.08 14.19 -2.89
C ILE A 731 -21.27 13.54 -2.18
N ARG A 732 -22.14 12.91 -2.95
CA ARG A 732 -23.26 12.09 -2.47
C ARG A 732 -23.07 10.64 -2.92
N ARG A 733 -23.31 9.67 -2.02
CA ARG A 733 -23.40 8.25 -2.41
C ARG A 733 -24.75 7.98 -3.07
N ILE A 734 -24.74 7.51 -4.33
CA ILE A 734 -25.96 7.09 -5.04
C ILE A 734 -26.36 5.69 -4.56
N SER A 735 -25.50 4.71 -4.76
CA SER A 735 -25.79 3.31 -4.42
C SER A 735 -24.52 2.52 -4.13
N ARG A 736 -24.68 1.45 -3.36
CA ARG A 736 -23.64 0.43 -3.18
C ARG A 736 -23.85 -0.70 -4.18
N ILE A 737 -22.78 -1.19 -4.80
CA ILE A 737 -22.86 -2.41 -5.61
C ILE A 737 -23.24 -3.59 -4.70
N PRO A 738 -24.24 -4.41 -5.04
CA PRO A 738 -24.79 -5.45 -4.16
C PRO A 738 -23.91 -6.72 -4.15
N VAL A 739 -22.61 -6.53 -3.97
CA VAL A 739 -21.59 -7.57 -3.90
C VAL A 739 -20.59 -7.17 -2.83
N ASP A 740 -20.20 -8.14 -2.01
CA ASP A 740 -19.16 -7.98 -1.01
C ASP A 740 -17.85 -8.60 -1.50
N GLU A 741 -16.76 -8.27 -0.82
CA GLU A 741 -15.42 -8.76 -1.14
C GLU A 741 -14.91 -8.43 -2.55
N ILE A 742 -15.26 -7.25 -3.08
CA ILE A 742 -14.84 -6.78 -4.41
C ILE A 742 -13.32 -6.62 -4.47
N GLU A 743 -12.69 -7.28 -5.44
CA GLU A 743 -11.23 -7.32 -5.63
C GLU A 743 -10.78 -6.37 -6.74
N SER A 744 -11.51 -6.37 -7.85
CA SER A 744 -11.25 -5.53 -9.03
C SER A 744 -12.55 -5.12 -9.71
N VAL A 745 -12.55 -3.95 -10.32
CA VAL A 745 -13.68 -3.40 -11.09
C VAL A 745 -13.19 -2.95 -12.46
N TYR A 746 -14.00 -3.19 -13.49
CA TYR A 746 -13.74 -2.73 -14.84
C TYR A 746 -15.02 -2.13 -15.43
N TRP A 747 -14.95 -0.86 -15.81
CA TRP A 747 -16.03 -0.13 -16.45
C TRP A 747 -15.81 -0.10 -17.96
N GLN A 748 -16.84 -0.47 -18.72
CA GLN A 748 -16.87 -0.36 -20.17
C GLN A 748 -18.04 0.56 -20.57
N PRO A 749 -17.77 1.74 -21.13
CA PRO A 749 -18.82 2.61 -21.67
C PRO A 749 -19.46 1.97 -22.89
N ASP A 750 -20.76 2.21 -23.13
CA ASP A 750 -21.40 1.80 -24.37
C ASP A 750 -20.99 2.73 -25.52
N THR A 751 -20.81 2.16 -26.71
CA THR A 751 -20.26 2.82 -27.92
C THR A 751 -21.20 3.89 -28.51
N GLN A 752 -22.41 4.06 -27.98
CA GLN A 752 -23.36 5.09 -28.39
C GLN A 752 -23.54 6.10 -27.27
N GLY A 753 -22.87 7.25 -27.40
CA GLY A 753 -22.70 8.25 -26.35
C GLY A 753 -23.93 8.54 -25.47
N SER A 754 -23.59 8.71 -24.20
CA SER A 754 -24.34 9.22 -23.04
C SER A 754 -24.93 8.15 -22.10
N ASN A 755 -24.25 8.02 -20.96
CA ASN A 755 -24.75 7.57 -19.66
C ASN A 755 -25.11 6.09 -19.44
N GLU A 756 -24.95 5.19 -20.41
CA GLU A 756 -25.11 3.75 -20.21
C GLU A 756 -23.79 2.99 -20.42
N GLY A 757 -23.61 1.89 -19.69
CA GLY A 757 -22.45 1.02 -19.85
C GLY A 757 -22.50 -0.21 -18.95
N GLN A 758 -21.50 -1.07 -19.13
CA GLN A 758 -21.37 -2.33 -18.40
C GLN A 758 -20.24 -2.27 -17.38
N LEU A 759 -20.55 -2.66 -16.15
CA LEU A 759 -19.61 -2.79 -15.05
C LEU A 759 -19.35 -4.27 -14.75
N PHE A 760 -18.10 -4.69 -14.86
CA PHE A 760 -17.63 -6.01 -14.46
C PHE A 760 -16.97 -5.92 -13.09
N VAL A 761 -17.41 -6.76 -12.17
CA VAL A 761 -16.95 -6.80 -10.79
C VAL A 761 -16.38 -8.18 -10.51
N ALA A 762 -15.09 -8.26 -10.22
CA ALA A 762 -14.47 -9.47 -9.70
C ALA A 762 -14.58 -9.50 -8.18
N HIS A 763 -15.05 -10.62 -7.65
CA HIS A 763 -15.25 -10.84 -6.21
C HIS A 763 -15.10 -12.32 -5.87
N ASP A 764 -15.00 -12.64 -4.58
CA ASP A 764 -14.82 -14.02 -4.09
C ASP A 764 -13.70 -14.77 -4.85
N VAL A 765 -12.57 -14.09 -5.11
CA VAL A 765 -11.35 -14.60 -5.76
C VAL A 765 -11.45 -14.83 -7.27
N ASP A 766 -12.48 -15.54 -7.76
CA ASP A 766 -12.59 -15.92 -9.19
C ASP A 766 -13.94 -15.60 -9.82
N ARG A 767 -14.93 -15.11 -9.06
CA ARG A 767 -16.27 -14.85 -9.57
C ARG A 767 -16.30 -13.50 -10.25
N VAL A 768 -17.07 -13.42 -11.33
CA VAL A 768 -17.32 -12.15 -12.02
C VAL A 768 -18.83 -11.95 -12.13
N THR A 769 -19.27 -10.79 -11.66
CA THR A 769 -20.65 -10.33 -11.83
C THR A 769 -20.66 -9.10 -12.72
N SER A 770 -21.50 -9.12 -13.75
CA SER A 770 -21.69 -8.02 -14.69
C SER A 770 -22.98 -7.26 -14.38
N TYR A 771 -22.89 -5.94 -14.33
CA TYR A 771 -24.00 -5.02 -14.12
C TYR A 771 -24.14 -4.09 -15.33
N SER A 772 -25.38 -3.77 -15.72
CA SER A 772 -25.67 -2.61 -16.56
C SER A 772 -26.00 -1.43 -15.64
N ILE A 773 -25.34 -0.31 -15.90
CA ILE A 773 -25.58 0.96 -15.23
C ILE A 773 -26.18 1.90 -16.27
N ALA A 774 -27.37 2.40 -15.97
CA ALA A 774 -27.99 3.49 -16.73
C ALA A 774 -28.06 4.74 -15.85
N ILE A 775 -27.33 5.78 -16.22
CA ILE A 775 -27.27 7.07 -15.53
C ILE A 775 -28.33 7.97 -16.18
N SER A 776 -29.23 8.55 -15.39
CA SER A 776 -30.20 9.51 -15.92
C SER A 776 -29.56 10.88 -16.04
N ASP A 777 -29.63 11.49 -17.22
CA ASP A 777 -29.17 12.87 -17.42
C ASP A 777 -29.96 13.83 -16.52
N ALA A 778 -29.30 14.42 -15.53
CA ALA A 778 -29.85 15.47 -14.69
C ALA A 778 -29.93 16.81 -15.43
N ARG A 779 -30.57 16.85 -16.60
CA ARG A 779 -30.90 18.09 -17.33
C ARG A 779 -32.37 18.49 -17.32
N LEU A 780 -33.23 17.81 -16.56
CA LEU A 780 -34.64 18.19 -16.46
C LEU A 780 -35.12 18.36 -15.02
N SER A 781 -35.53 19.61 -14.76
CA SER A 781 -36.53 20.05 -13.78
C SER A 781 -36.00 20.51 -12.41
N GLU A 782 -35.79 21.83 -12.31
CA GLU A 782 -36.39 22.57 -11.19
C GLU A 782 -37.83 22.08 -11.01
N LEU A 783 -38.21 21.71 -9.78
CA LEU A 783 -39.52 21.15 -9.37
C LEU A 783 -39.71 19.63 -9.52
N SER A 784 -39.22 18.86 -8.54
CA SER A 784 -40.10 17.90 -7.85
C SER A 784 -39.54 17.48 -6.50
N ASN A 785 -40.23 17.86 -5.43
CA ASN A 785 -40.19 17.15 -4.16
C ASN A 785 -40.82 15.77 -4.36
N ALA A 786 -40.00 14.72 -4.44
CA ALA A 786 -40.45 13.35 -4.21
C ALA A 786 -39.26 12.48 -3.80
N SER A 787 -39.35 11.95 -2.58
CA SER A 787 -38.64 10.75 -2.13
C SER A 787 -38.81 9.61 -3.15
N ASP A 788 -37.72 8.89 -3.44
CA ASP A 788 -37.59 7.72 -4.34
C ASP A 788 -37.61 7.98 -5.85
N SER A 789 -36.44 8.27 -6.43
CA SER A 789 -35.94 7.67 -7.70
C SER A 789 -34.53 8.19 -8.00
N GLY A 790 -33.55 7.29 -7.97
CA GLY A 790 -32.12 7.62 -8.08
C GLY A 790 -31.67 8.03 -9.48
N SER A 791 -30.63 8.86 -9.52
CA SER A 791 -29.96 9.34 -10.73
C SER A 791 -29.25 8.25 -11.55
N ALA A 792 -29.21 7.02 -11.06
CA ALA A 792 -28.67 5.88 -11.80
C ALA A 792 -29.35 4.57 -11.39
N LYS A 793 -29.68 3.73 -12.38
CA LYS A 793 -30.31 2.42 -12.20
C LYS A 793 -29.28 1.33 -12.43
N LEU A 794 -29.05 0.53 -11.39
CA LEU A 794 -28.18 -0.64 -11.45
C LEU A 794 -29.03 -1.89 -11.74
N SER A 795 -28.70 -2.62 -12.80
CA SER A 795 -29.34 -3.90 -13.13
C SER A 795 -28.29 -5.00 -13.27
N GLN A 796 -28.47 -6.10 -12.55
CA GLN A 796 -27.57 -7.26 -12.67
C GLN A 796 -27.88 -7.99 -13.97
N LEU A 797 -26.87 -8.16 -14.82
CA LEU A 797 -27.00 -8.85 -16.10
C LEU A 797 -26.71 -10.34 -15.94
N SER A 798 -25.56 -10.68 -15.37
CA SER A 798 -25.11 -12.06 -15.24
C SER A 798 -24.10 -12.21 -14.09
N THR A 799 -24.03 -13.41 -13.53
CA THR A 799 -22.96 -13.81 -12.61
C THR A 799 -22.37 -15.11 -13.12
N VAL A 800 -21.07 -15.10 -13.38
CA VAL A 800 -20.32 -16.28 -13.77
C VAL A 800 -19.53 -16.75 -12.55
N THR A 801 -19.79 -18.00 -12.15
CA THR A 801 -19.02 -18.71 -11.13
C THR A 801 -18.20 -19.79 -11.84
N PRO A 802 -16.91 -19.54 -12.10
CA PRO A 802 -16.08 -20.49 -12.82
C PRO A 802 -15.96 -21.82 -12.06
N THR A 803 -15.75 -22.91 -12.79
CA THR A 803 -15.36 -24.19 -12.19
C THR A 803 -13.97 -24.05 -11.58
N GLY A 804 -13.92 -23.78 -10.28
CA GLY A 804 -12.67 -23.66 -9.54
C GLY A 804 -11.84 -24.94 -9.54
N SER A 805 -10.53 -24.80 -9.34
CA SER A 805 -9.62 -25.93 -9.20
C SER A 805 -10.03 -26.85 -8.04
N VAL A 806 -9.58 -28.11 -8.07
CA VAL A 806 -9.79 -29.07 -6.96
C VAL A 806 -9.33 -28.47 -5.62
N TRP A 807 -8.26 -27.68 -5.65
CA TRP A 807 -7.76 -26.98 -4.46
C TRP A 807 -8.68 -25.89 -3.94
N ARG A 808 -9.37 -25.14 -4.83
CA ARG A 808 -10.43 -24.20 -4.41
C ARG A 808 -11.64 -24.92 -3.80
N TRP A 809 -11.95 -26.10 -4.29
CA TRP A 809 -12.98 -26.94 -3.65
C TRP A 809 -12.55 -27.40 -2.26
N ILE A 810 -11.29 -27.84 -2.10
CA ILE A 810 -10.71 -28.22 -0.80
C ILE A 810 -10.75 -27.02 0.17
N ASP A 811 -10.33 -25.84 -0.27
CA ASP A 811 -10.40 -24.62 0.53
C ASP A 811 -11.83 -24.35 1.02
N ARG A 812 -12.78 -24.25 0.08
CA ARG A 812 -14.17 -23.89 0.39
C ARG A 812 -14.87 -24.89 1.31
N TYR A 813 -14.68 -26.19 1.10
CA TYR A 813 -15.45 -27.23 1.80
C TYR A 813 -14.68 -27.92 2.93
N VAL A 814 -13.38 -28.17 2.76
CA VAL A 814 -12.57 -28.86 3.76
C VAL A 814 -12.00 -27.85 4.76
N VAL A 815 -11.31 -26.80 4.29
CA VAL A 815 -10.74 -25.77 5.18
C VAL A 815 -11.86 -24.96 5.82
N GLY A 816 -12.81 -24.46 5.04
CA GLY A 816 -14.00 -23.77 5.57
C GLY A 816 -14.82 -24.65 6.52
N GLY A 817 -14.93 -25.95 6.26
CA GLY A 817 -15.56 -26.90 7.17
C GLY A 817 -14.79 -27.08 8.48
N LEU A 818 -13.46 -27.24 8.40
CA LEU A 818 -12.58 -27.29 9.57
C LEU A 818 -12.72 -26.03 10.41
N GLU A 819 -12.71 -24.85 9.78
CA GLU A 819 -12.90 -23.55 10.44
C GLU A 819 -14.25 -23.39 11.14
N LEU A 820 -15.30 -24.06 10.66
CA LEU A 820 -16.60 -24.07 11.32
C LEU A 820 -16.59 -24.87 12.63
N PHE A 821 -15.82 -25.96 12.69
CA PHE A 821 -15.75 -26.86 13.85
C PHE A 821 -14.65 -26.49 14.85
N THR A 822 -13.56 -25.86 14.39
CA THR A 822 -12.50 -25.37 15.28
C THR A 822 -12.77 -23.94 15.69
N PRO A 823 -12.59 -23.57 16.97
CA PRO A 823 -12.72 -22.18 17.37
C PRO A 823 -11.67 -21.34 16.62
N GLN A 824 -12.10 -20.24 15.99
CA GLN A 824 -11.26 -19.35 15.19
C GLN A 824 -10.40 -18.42 16.07
N VAL A 825 -9.63 -19.02 16.97
CA VAL A 825 -8.87 -18.28 17.98
C VAL A 825 -7.72 -17.48 17.36
N LEU A 826 -7.15 -17.95 16.25
CA LEU A 826 -6.07 -17.26 15.55
C LEU A 826 -6.58 -16.01 14.80
N GLN A 827 -7.80 -16.09 14.23
CA GLN A 827 -8.47 -14.95 13.57
C GLN A 827 -8.96 -13.88 14.59
N LEU A 828 -9.03 -14.18 15.89
CA LEU A 828 -9.28 -13.16 16.92
C LEU A 828 -8.10 -12.17 17.05
N GLY A 829 -6.90 -12.57 16.63
CA GLY A 829 -5.77 -11.66 16.49
C GLY A 829 -6.09 -10.54 15.50
N ASP A 830 -6.59 -10.92 14.33
CA ASP A 830 -7.03 -10.02 13.25
C ASP A 830 -8.19 -9.12 13.69
N THR A 831 -9.17 -9.68 14.41
CA THR A 831 -10.26 -8.92 15.03
C THR A 831 -9.74 -7.85 16.00
N THR A 832 -8.74 -8.19 16.81
CA THR A 832 -8.14 -7.25 17.76
C THR A 832 -7.33 -6.18 17.03
N ALA A 833 -6.57 -6.55 16.00
CA ALA A 833 -5.84 -5.60 15.16
C ALA A 833 -6.80 -4.59 14.51
N ALA A 834 -7.96 -5.03 14.03
CA ALA A 834 -9.04 -4.15 13.57
C ALA A 834 -9.58 -3.23 14.66
N MET A 835 -9.91 -3.76 15.84
CA MET A 835 -10.43 -2.93 16.93
C MET A 835 -9.41 -1.88 17.41
N VAL A 836 -8.12 -2.24 17.43
CA VAL A 836 -7.03 -1.37 17.90
C VAL A 836 -6.63 -0.33 16.86
N SER A 837 -6.54 -0.71 15.58
CA SER A 837 -6.33 0.24 14.47
C SER A 837 -7.58 1.09 14.23
N GLY A 838 -8.76 0.57 14.59
CA GLY A 838 -10.09 1.06 14.25
C GLY A 838 -10.40 1.07 12.76
N ASN A 839 -9.57 0.42 11.94
CA ASN A 839 -9.79 0.26 10.51
C ASN A 839 -10.16 -1.21 10.24
N ASP A 840 -11.17 -1.42 9.40
CA ASP A 840 -11.70 -2.77 9.07
C ASP A 840 -10.80 -3.53 8.10
N SER A 841 -9.69 -2.91 7.68
CA SER A 841 -8.73 -3.46 6.73
C SER A 841 -7.38 -2.77 6.91
N LEU A 842 -6.33 -3.51 6.61
CA LEU A 842 -4.96 -3.02 6.51
C LEU A 842 -4.53 -3.08 5.05
N VAL A 843 -4.09 -1.95 4.53
CA VAL A 843 -3.50 -1.85 3.20
C VAL A 843 -1.98 -1.93 3.36
N ILE A 844 -1.38 -3.01 2.86
CA ILE A 844 0.07 -3.24 2.89
C ILE A 844 0.60 -3.00 1.48
N GLY A 845 1.55 -2.07 1.36
CA GLY A 845 2.02 -1.63 0.05
C GLY A 845 1.00 -0.76 -0.70
N GLY A 846 1.27 -0.45 -1.97
CA GLY A 846 0.40 0.42 -2.78
C GLY A 846 1.11 1.60 -3.46
N GLY A 847 2.43 1.52 -3.68
CA GLY A 847 3.05 2.32 -4.75
C GLY A 847 2.38 2.03 -6.10
N GLU A 848 2.56 2.89 -7.10
CA GLU A 848 2.01 2.66 -8.46
C GLU A 848 2.47 1.30 -9.06
N SER A 849 3.60 0.79 -8.56
CA SER A 849 4.32 -0.40 -9.00
C SER A 849 3.75 -1.76 -8.58
N GLY A 850 2.71 -1.83 -7.73
CA GLY A 850 2.13 -3.09 -7.26
C GLY A 850 0.71 -2.97 -6.71
N ALA A 851 -0.09 -4.03 -6.86
CA ALA A 851 -1.41 -4.11 -6.24
C ALA A 851 -1.26 -4.03 -4.72
N ALA A 852 -1.89 -3.02 -4.12
CA ALA A 852 -1.95 -2.90 -2.67
C ALA A 852 -2.55 -4.18 -2.08
N GLU A 853 -1.80 -4.87 -1.23
CA GLU A 853 -2.29 -6.08 -0.56
C GLU A 853 -3.23 -5.63 0.56
N VAL A 854 -4.50 -5.99 0.44
CA VAL A 854 -5.52 -5.59 1.41
C VAL A 854 -5.85 -6.78 2.29
N VAL A 855 -5.42 -6.72 3.54
CA VAL A 855 -5.83 -7.66 4.58
C VAL A 855 -7.11 -7.14 5.21
N ARG A 856 -8.23 -7.82 4.98
CA ARG A 856 -9.53 -7.45 5.54
C ARG A 856 -9.73 -8.16 6.87
N TYR A 857 -10.16 -7.43 7.88
CA TYR A 857 -10.36 -7.98 9.21
C TYR A 857 -11.83 -8.34 9.42
N ARG A 858 -12.13 -9.61 9.67
CA ARG A 858 -13.49 -10.07 10.02
C ARG A 858 -13.67 -9.99 11.54
N ILE A 859 -14.48 -9.04 12.02
CA ILE A 859 -14.61 -8.76 13.47
C ILE A 859 -15.67 -9.64 14.15
N ALA A 860 -16.85 -9.82 13.54
CA ALA A 860 -18.01 -10.40 14.21
C ALA A 860 -17.99 -11.94 14.27
N TRP A 861 -17.58 -12.58 13.18
CA TRP A 861 -17.67 -14.03 13.03
C TRP A 861 -16.75 -14.82 13.99
N PRO A 862 -15.46 -14.45 14.16
CA PRO A 862 -14.58 -15.19 15.07
C PRO A 862 -15.04 -15.16 16.53
N LEU A 863 -15.57 -14.02 17.00
CA LEU A 863 -16.13 -13.89 18.35
C LEU A 863 -17.35 -14.79 18.55
N LEU A 864 -18.24 -14.84 17.56
CA LEU A 864 -19.44 -15.66 17.61
C LEU A 864 -19.10 -17.16 17.57
N SER A 865 -18.18 -17.57 16.69
CA SER A 865 -17.66 -18.95 16.64
C SER A 865 -17.08 -19.39 17.99
N CYS A 866 -16.20 -18.56 18.58
CA CYS A 866 -15.62 -18.85 19.89
C CYS A 866 -16.68 -18.90 21.01
N GLY A 867 -17.67 -17.99 20.99
CA GLY A 867 -18.78 -17.98 21.94
C GLY A 867 -19.65 -19.24 21.87
N ILE A 868 -20.01 -19.69 20.66
CA ILE A 868 -20.75 -20.94 20.44
C ILE A 868 -19.94 -22.14 20.95
N PHE A 869 -18.65 -22.19 20.65
CA PHE A 869 -17.76 -23.27 21.10
C PHE A 869 -17.69 -23.36 22.63
N ILE A 870 -17.49 -22.22 23.31
CA ILE A 870 -17.46 -22.16 24.79
C ILE A 870 -18.80 -22.65 25.36
N ALA A 871 -19.92 -22.18 24.83
CA ALA A 871 -21.25 -22.57 25.29
C ALA A 871 -21.50 -24.07 25.11
N PHE A 872 -21.09 -24.64 23.97
CA PHE A 872 -21.16 -26.07 23.70
C PHE A 872 -20.31 -26.88 24.69
N MET A 873 -19.03 -26.53 24.87
CA MET A 873 -18.13 -27.25 25.78
C MET A 873 -18.58 -27.17 27.25
N LEU A 874 -19.10 -26.01 27.68
CA LEU A 874 -19.67 -25.86 29.01
C LEU A 874 -20.97 -26.65 29.19
N ALA A 875 -21.84 -26.69 28.17
CA ALA A 875 -23.06 -27.50 28.21
C ALA A 875 -22.72 -29.00 28.35
N VAL A 876 -21.75 -29.49 27.58
CA VAL A 876 -21.25 -30.88 27.70
C VAL A 876 -20.67 -31.13 29.09
N SER A 877 -19.86 -30.21 29.61
CA SER A 877 -19.28 -30.31 30.96
C SER A 877 -20.34 -30.34 32.06
N CYS A 878 -21.36 -29.48 31.96
CA CYS A 878 -22.48 -29.44 32.91
C CYS A 878 -23.33 -30.71 32.85
N LEU A 879 -23.61 -31.21 31.64
CA LEU A 879 -24.37 -32.45 31.45
C LEU A 879 -23.60 -33.64 32.01
N TYR A 880 -22.30 -33.72 31.75
CA TYR A 880 -21.42 -34.75 32.32
C TYR A 880 -21.44 -34.69 33.86
N PHE A 881 -21.21 -33.52 34.47
CA PHE A 881 -21.18 -33.36 35.92
C PHE A 881 -22.53 -33.67 36.60
N SER A 882 -23.64 -33.40 35.90
CA SER A 882 -24.98 -33.70 36.42
C SER A 882 -25.27 -35.20 36.47
N ARG A 883 -24.69 -35.99 35.56
CA ARG A 883 -24.95 -37.43 35.41
C ARG A 883 -23.94 -38.32 36.14
N SER A 884 -22.76 -37.79 36.41
CA SER A 884 -21.70 -38.49 37.13
C SER A 884 -21.97 -38.56 38.63
N ASP A 885 -21.82 -39.75 39.21
CA ASP A 885 -21.77 -39.95 40.65
C ASP A 885 -20.35 -39.63 41.15
N TYR A 886 -20.21 -38.47 41.80
CA TYR A 886 -18.97 -37.98 42.41
C TYR A 886 -19.00 -38.12 43.92
#